data_AF-A0A8B8D4R9-F1
#
_entry.id   AF-A0A8B8D4R9-F1
#
_cell.length_a   1.000
_cell.length_b   1.000
_cell.length_c   1.000
_cell.angle_alpha   90.00
_cell.angle_beta   90.00
_cell.angle_gamma   90.00
#
_symmetry.space_group_name_H-M   'P 1'
#
loop_
_entity.id
_entity.type
_entity.pdbx_description
1 polymer ?
#
loop_
_entity_poly.entity_id
_entity_poly.type
_entity_poly.pdbx_seq_one_letter_code
_entity_poly.pdbx_strand_id
1 'polypeptide(L)'
;MMRNLAICWMALSLVVQIDFAYGRSYMGGKDGLIRQIERELEKYESLEARAPKGNSEEGKDGGTEQNEKKIDEKDVDPEDSDMRLLLSMGVEVDGVVKNPKGLHPDSSKDVKAKNLDQTIESKEESEKEGVPGKERRKKRNFSPNWPKWPKGIVPYVFDSTIVANRKYFLQAVELFDNLTCIRWKERSTEVEAEVGHKGYVKVQSGTSCSAGVGFGGDGEHIINLKEPGCGTVSVTVHEMLHRLGQRHEQSRSDRDLYVKIGWEKISPDSRYNYYRRLTYNRNPYDIGSVMQYGYGGAGSSIELRDKNLLFLQFPGGHVFSFYDIKDVLDQYKCTEKCSSGLTCKNGGYINVECKCACPVGFTGSTCESVVTDSDCGGFVHLQDNDAIFERDRDVSVTSPNYPGSIGVGKICRWAITAPEGFIIKMIVDDLHMAYNPDTLRCYHWLEIQYNLPGQPGIRRCGDIVGETFLSSIDSPTLMIVTMDTKFAGGRATHKGFKLHFEKEKEVCRDNPCVYGVCVPSQARQCQYKCVCQSGYTGEKCDQVIADAKIKCSFERLEKCFFDNVKEGDQFEWGPGFKHTISIGTGPEEAFRGERFLFAEMSLPRVPGDKAIIQTTVPLPAKAGCLSFAYNMFGRNVNKLTLYAEGTNSGKTTLWSKQGNQGSDWLTAKVKVQETQGLKLSFEAITGDSWDSDVALDEITWEVGPCGADTSNECIKVGEEYKGTRGYTYKGMKCQAWNTNTPNEVPSKYSNLASESNYCRIADEPSPWCYTTDPGTRWDWCSVPYCFATECTLSHDGRDYTGTVSHTKSGLPCQRWDSQTPHTHEYNFLNKDENYCRNTDGSQGPWCYTQDPDTRWELCDIPRCDKIPRDCLLTGRGLEYTGNKNVTASGKTCLNWSQDFMKDEANYCRNIDSSTKPWCYVQGEKGPVKEYCSIPPCSDSPCFPNPCKNQGQCTVNGTSYSCTCLDGFSGEACEIENFTEEADCKRTKTGREYVGTRNITASGRTCQTWSSDSPHAHGYNNLPENYCRNPDGEPSPWCYTTDPAKRWEVCEIPNCVTPPLECLPNSDPKGALYFGTQNVAESGDLCQRWDSQSPHEHRYSSIGDQDNYCRNPDNIRGPWCYTVNPDKRWAYCHIPKC
;
A
#
# COMPACT_ATOMS: atom_id res chain seq x y z
N MET A 1 -10.72 28.73 78.58
CA MET A 1 -11.45 29.86 79.22
C MET A 1 -12.92 29.78 78.79
N MET A 2 -13.83 30.50 79.46
CA MET A 2 -15.31 30.46 79.29
C MET A 2 -15.81 30.06 77.89
N ARG A 3 -16.50 28.92 77.78
CA ARG A 3 -17.99 28.74 77.81
C ARG A 3 -18.55 28.76 76.38
N ASN A 4 -19.14 27.66 75.90
CA ASN A 4 -20.38 26.99 76.34
C ASN A 4 -21.65 27.71 75.88
N LEU A 5 -22.53 26.89 75.29
CA LEU A 5 -23.98 27.05 75.21
C LEU A 5 -24.47 28.17 74.27
N ALA A 6 -25.62 28.00 73.62
CA ALA A 6 -26.67 27.00 73.88
C ALA A 6 -27.11 26.22 72.63
N ILE A 7 -27.96 25.21 72.86
CA ILE A 7 -28.76 24.49 71.85
C ILE A 7 -27.90 23.72 70.80
N CYS A 8 -27.61 22.43 70.94
CA CYS A 8 -28.25 21.39 71.76
C CYS A 8 -29.76 21.31 71.56
N TRP A 9 -30.20 20.91 70.36
CA TRP A 9 -31.43 20.12 70.16
C TRP A 9 -31.32 19.27 68.88
N MET A 10 -31.65 17.99 69.03
CA MET A 10 -31.90 16.97 68.00
C MET A 10 -30.88 16.72 66.87
N ALA A 11 -30.04 15.73 67.18
CA ALA A 11 -29.64 14.64 66.30
C ALA A 11 -30.77 14.03 65.41
N LEU A 12 -30.36 13.39 64.30
CA LEU A 12 -31.08 12.41 63.44
C LEU A 12 -32.40 12.88 62.73
N SER A 13 -32.69 12.49 61.47
CA SER A 13 -31.86 11.88 60.41
C SER A 13 -32.60 11.84 59.05
N LEU A 14 -31.82 11.82 57.95
CA LEU A 14 -32.13 11.30 56.60
C LEU A 14 -33.23 11.95 55.69
N VAL A 15 -32.76 12.34 54.49
CA VAL A 15 -33.38 12.16 53.14
C VAL A 15 -34.46 13.16 52.65
N VAL A 16 -34.49 13.33 51.30
CA VAL A 16 -35.38 14.15 50.42
C VAL A 16 -34.94 15.62 50.13
N GLN A 17 -34.74 15.88 48.82
CA GLN A 17 -35.07 17.02 47.92
C GLN A 17 -35.82 18.29 48.49
N ILE A 18 -35.85 19.51 47.88
CA ILE A 18 -35.65 19.95 46.48
C ILE A 18 -35.40 21.50 46.30
N ASP A 19 -34.74 21.88 45.19
CA ASP A 19 -34.75 23.12 44.34
C ASP A 19 -34.54 24.62 44.75
N PHE A 20 -33.78 25.28 43.85
CA PHE A 20 -33.85 26.65 43.23
C PHE A 20 -34.19 27.95 44.00
N ALA A 21 -33.22 28.90 44.02
CA ALA A 21 -33.25 30.19 43.26
C ALA A 21 -31.93 30.99 43.48
N TYR A 22 -31.05 31.25 42.48
CA TYR A 22 -31.08 32.30 41.44
C TYR A 22 -31.07 33.77 41.92
N GLY A 23 -30.02 34.55 41.58
CA GLY A 23 -30.05 36.02 41.79
C GLY A 23 -28.74 36.84 41.67
N ARG A 24 -28.32 37.19 40.43
CA ARG A 24 -27.56 38.41 40.02
C ARG A 24 -26.38 38.93 40.89
N SER A 25 -25.17 38.90 40.32
CA SER A 25 -24.51 40.18 39.93
C SER A 25 -23.43 39.96 38.87
N TYR A 26 -23.73 40.35 37.63
CA TYR A 26 -22.84 40.28 36.48
C TYR A 26 -22.40 41.73 36.16
N MET A 27 -21.32 42.23 36.75
CA MET A 27 -20.71 43.53 36.38
C MET A 27 -19.19 43.56 36.63
N GLY A 28 -18.47 42.75 35.86
CA GLY A 28 -17.11 43.04 35.40
C GLY A 28 -17.14 42.95 33.89
N GLY A 29 -16.91 44.05 33.17
CA GLY A 29 -17.15 44.14 31.73
C GLY A 29 -16.22 43.26 30.89
N LYS A 30 -16.48 43.17 29.57
CA LYS A 30 -15.64 42.44 28.60
C LYS A 30 -14.15 42.72 28.80
N ASP A 31 -13.79 43.99 28.97
CA ASP A 31 -12.45 44.50 29.29
C ASP A 31 -11.72 43.76 30.43
N GLY A 32 -12.43 43.20 31.42
CA GLY A 32 -11.84 42.48 32.53
C GLY A 32 -11.32 41.09 32.14
N LEU A 33 -12.10 40.36 31.34
CA LEU A 33 -11.72 39.06 30.79
C LEU A 33 -10.77 39.23 29.61
N ILE A 34 -11.01 40.22 28.74
CA ILE A 34 -10.11 40.63 27.67
C ILE A 34 -8.74 40.99 28.26
N ARG A 35 -8.64 41.85 29.28
CA ARG A 35 -7.37 42.11 29.99
C ARG A 35 -6.84 40.93 30.81
N GLN A 36 -7.51 39.78 30.86
CA GLN A 36 -6.95 38.57 31.44
C GLN A 36 -6.39 37.65 30.35
N ILE A 37 -7.09 37.55 29.22
CA ILE A 37 -6.63 36.87 28.00
C ILE A 37 -5.43 37.63 27.40
N GLU A 38 -5.54 38.95 27.23
CA GLU A 38 -4.44 39.85 26.86
C GLU A 38 -3.27 39.72 27.83
N ARG A 39 -3.45 39.51 29.16
CA ARG A 39 -2.31 39.34 30.08
C ARG A 39 -1.69 37.94 30.06
N GLU A 40 -2.39 36.91 29.60
CA GLU A 40 -1.78 35.60 29.32
C GLU A 40 -1.15 35.56 27.91
N LEU A 41 -1.63 36.36 26.95
CA LEU A 41 -1.01 36.57 25.63
C LEU A 41 0.22 37.50 25.71
N GLU A 42 0.12 38.63 26.43
CA GLU A 42 1.25 39.52 26.77
C GLU A 42 2.28 38.77 27.63
N LYS A 43 1.91 37.75 28.42
CA LYS A 43 2.89 36.85 29.05
C LYS A 43 3.70 36.09 28.01
N TYR A 44 3.05 35.54 26.98
CA TYR A 44 3.73 34.90 25.85
C TYR A 44 4.63 35.89 25.09
N GLU A 45 4.11 37.07 24.71
CA GLU A 45 4.91 38.08 23.98
C GLU A 45 6.01 38.75 24.83
N SER A 46 5.82 38.92 26.15
CA SER A 46 6.80 39.59 27.03
C SER A 46 7.87 38.66 27.61
N LEU A 47 7.72 37.34 27.50
CA LEU A 47 8.81 36.40 27.77
C LEU A 47 9.92 36.51 26.71
N GLU A 48 9.59 36.78 25.45
CA GLU A 48 10.58 37.14 24.41
C GLU A 48 11.29 38.48 24.66
N ALA A 49 10.76 39.35 25.52
CA ALA A 49 11.20 40.73 25.68
C ALA A 49 12.19 40.97 26.83
N ARG A 50 12.69 39.91 27.49
CA ARG A 50 13.36 40.00 28.81
C ARG A 50 14.87 39.79 28.84
N ALA A 51 15.59 40.43 27.91
CA ALA A 51 17.00 40.77 28.17
C ALA A 51 17.11 41.70 29.40
N PRO A 52 18.00 41.43 30.38
CA PRO A 52 18.06 42.19 31.62
C PRO A 52 18.61 43.60 31.38
N LYS A 53 17.76 44.62 31.50
CA LYS A 53 18.21 46.02 31.58
C LYS A 53 18.96 46.24 32.90
N GLY A 54 20.28 46.33 32.81
CA GLY A 54 21.10 46.81 33.92
C GLY A 54 20.80 48.28 34.25
N ASN A 55 20.91 48.63 35.53
CA ASN A 55 21.10 49.99 35.98
C ASN A 55 22.05 49.97 37.19
N SER A 56 22.82 51.05 37.36
CA SER A 56 23.99 51.11 38.23
C SER A 56 23.67 51.48 39.69
N GLU A 57 24.44 50.93 40.63
CA GLU A 57 25.08 51.71 41.72
C GLU A 57 26.27 50.92 42.32
N GLU A 58 27.15 51.60 43.08
CA GLU A 58 28.53 51.16 43.38
C GLU A 58 28.68 50.39 44.71
N GLY A 59 29.63 49.45 44.86
CA GLY A 59 29.75 48.69 46.11
C GLY A 59 30.88 47.67 46.36
N LYS A 60 32.15 47.97 46.01
CA LYS A 60 33.41 47.40 46.57
C LYS A 60 33.54 45.90 46.98
N ASP A 61 34.50 45.25 46.31
CA ASP A 61 35.57 44.39 46.89
C ASP A 61 35.22 42.97 47.43
N GLY A 62 36.24 42.09 47.43
CA GLY A 62 36.18 40.71 47.93
C GLY A 62 35.79 39.65 46.88
N GLY A 63 36.77 38.91 46.36
CA GLY A 63 36.54 37.85 45.37
C GLY A 63 36.59 36.42 45.93
N THR A 64 35.62 35.59 45.56
CA THR A 64 35.64 34.11 45.61
C THR A 64 34.73 33.55 44.52
N GLU A 65 34.94 32.28 44.15
CA GLU A 65 34.16 31.59 43.10
C GLU A 65 32.68 31.43 43.50
N GLN A 66 31.75 31.79 42.59
CA GLN A 66 30.48 31.05 42.45
C GLN A 66 29.67 31.39 41.18
N ASN A 67 29.16 30.33 40.57
CA ASN A 67 27.89 30.26 39.83
C ASN A 67 27.61 31.31 38.74
N GLU A 68 28.07 31.01 37.52
CA GLU A 68 27.17 31.18 36.38
C GLU A 68 25.82 30.50 36.70
N LYS A 69 24.70 31.17 36.41
CA LYS A 69 23.39 30.50 36.45
C LYS A 69 23.27 29.53 35.27
N LYS A 70 23.71 28.29 35.49
CA LYS A 70 23.16 27.15 34.75
C LYS A 70 21.64 27.16 34.93
N ILE A 71 20.92 26.99 33.84
CA ILE A 71 19.52 26.56 33.88
C ILE A 71 19.57 25.10 34.34
N ASP A 72 18.95 24.75 35.47
CA ASP A 72 18.88 23.35 35.91
C ASP A 72 17.89 22.60 35.00
N GLU A 73 18.11 21.31 34.78
CA GLU A 73 17.23 20.46 33.95
C GLU A 73 15.80 20.34 34.52
N LYS A 74 15.60 20.85 35.75
CA LYS A 74 14.36 20.85 36.52
C LYS A 74 13.58 22.18 36.42
N ASP A 75 14.19 23.23 35.86
CA ASP A 75 13.55 24.54 35.65
C ASP A 75 12.78 24.61 34.32
N VAL A 76 12.65 23.47 33.62
CA VAL A 76 12.05 23.34 32.28
C VAL A 76 10.68 22.68 32.39
N ASP A 77 9.64 23.35 31.87
CA ASP A 77 8.27 22.85 31.89
C ASP A 77 8.06 21.76 30.80
N PRO A 78 7.58 20.54 31.12
CA PRO A 78 7.30 19.51 30.13
C PRO A 78 6.10 19.83 29.20
N GLU A 79 5.31 20.87 29.47
CA GLU A 79 4.27 21.38 28.56
C GLU A 79 4.78 22.44 27.56
N ASP A 80 6.04 22.87 27.67
CA ASP A 80 6.64 23.94 26.86
C ASP A 80 6.66 23.61 25.35
N SER A 81 6.16 24.54 24.53
CA SER A 81 6.20 24.46 23.07
C SER A 81 7.62 24.40 22.52
N ASP A 82 8.56 25.12 23.15
CA ASP A 82 9.94 25.25 22.67
C ASP A 82 10.76 24.00 22.99
N MET A 83 10.32 23.22 23.97
CA MET A 83 10.87 21.89 24.27
C MET A 83 10.33 20.80 23.34
N ARG A 84 9.09 20.95 22.84
CA ARG A 84 8.55 20.12 21.74
C ARG A 84 9.27 20.42 20.42
N LEU A 85 9.63 21.68 20.21
CA LEU A 85 10.38 22.21 19.08
C LEU A 85 11.78 21.56 18.95
N LEU A 86 12.45 21.28 20.07
CA LEU A 86 13.76 20.60 20.12
C LEU A 86 13.77 19.18 19.53
N LEU A 87 12.62 18.52 19.38
CA LEU A 87 12.53 17.21 18.71
C LEU A 87 12.55 17.32 17.17
N SER A 88 12.31 18.51 16.60
CA SER A 88 12.39 18.78 15.16
C SER A 88 13.81 19.11 14.67
N MET A 89 14.76 19.28 15.59
CA MET A 89 16.04 19.93 15.37
C MET A 89 17.14 18.89 15.15
N GLY A 90 17.50 18.66 13.89
CA GLY A 90 18.60 17.76 13.50
C GLY A 90 19.96 18.43 13.65
N VAL A 91 20.92 17.70 14.21
CA VAL A 91 22.32 18.14 14.43
C VAL A 91 23.27 17.20 13.74
N GLU A 92 24.07 17.66 12.78
CA GLU A 92 25.12 16.80 12.21
C GLU A 92 26.28 16.61 13.19
N VAL A 93 26.69 15.35 13.34
CA VAL A 93 27.86 14.95 14.11
C VAL A 93 28.50 13.78 13.36
N ASP A 94 29.75 13.93 12.93
CA ASP A 94 30.53 12.93 12.16
C ASP A 94 29.95 12.57 10.76
N GLY A 95 29.39 13.54 10.03
CA GLY A 95 28.78 13.27 8.71
C GLY A 95 27.38 12.65 8.78
N VAL A 96 26.76 12.63 9.97
CA VAL A 96 25.43 12.03 10.20
C VAL A 96 24.56 12.97 11.03
N VAL A 97 23.40 13.35 10.49
CA VAL A 97 22.37 14.11 11.21
C VAL A 97 21.76 13.23 12.31
N LYS A 98 21.90 13.68 13.56
CA LYS A 98 21.40 13.05 14.79
C LYS A 98 20.43 14.01 15.49
N ASN A 99 19.28 13.50 15.93
CA ASN A 99 18.33 14.29 16.73
C ASN A 99 18.67 14.18 18.24
N PRO A 100 18.39 15.21 19.07
CA PRO A 100 18.60 15.16 20.51
C PRO A 100 17.96 13.94 21.18
N LYS A 101 18.77 13.17 21.93
CA LYS A 101 18.32 11.95 22.60
C LYS A 101 17.66 12.23 23.94
N GLY A 102 16.37 12.51 23.88
CA GLY A 102 15.42 12.21 24.95
C GLY A 102 15.09 13.37 25.89
N LEU A 103 13.79 13.61 26.04
CA LEU A 103 13.21 14.29 27.19
C LEU A 103 11.91 13.59 27.61
N HIS A 104 11.99 12.26 27.74
CA HIS A 104 10.87 11.42 28.15
C HIS A 104 11.22 10.60 29.41
N PRO A 105 11.40 11.26 30.58
CA PRO A 105 11.58 10.57 31.85
C PRO A 105 10.31 9.82 32.27
N ASP A 106 10.48 8.57 32.72
CA ASP A 106 9.47 7.56 33.07
C ASP A 106 8.18 8.07 33.74
N SER A 107 7.26 8.59 32.93
CA SER A 107 5.91 8.96 33.32
C SER A 107 4.90 8.59 32.24
N SER A 108 5.06 7.38 31.69
CA SER A 108 4.05 6.68 30.90
C SER A 108 2.81 6.31 31.74
N LYS A 109 2.10 7.32 32.25
CA LYS A 109 0.71 7.16 32.68
C LYS A 109 -0.14 7.07 31.43
N ASP A 110 -0.63 5.86 31.18
CA ASP A 110 -1.38 5.48 29.99
C ASP A 110 -2.56 6.39 29.67
N VAL A 111 -2.33 7.39 28.80
CA VAL A 111 -3.32 7.83 27.83
C VAL A 111 -2.99 7.14 26.50
N LYS A 112 -3.15 5.82 26.47
CA LYS A 112 -3.02 5.03 25.24
C LYS A 112 -4.04 5.54 24.22
N ALA A 113 -3.59 6.17 23.14
CA ALA A 113 -4.40 6.53 21.96
C ALA A 113 -4.84 5.30 21.14
N LYS A 114 -5.29 4.24 21.83
CA LYS A 114 -5.86 3.01 21.25
C LYS A 114 -7.38 2.90 21.40
N ASN A 115 -8.00 3.76 22.21
CA ASN A 115 -9.45 3.78 22.50
C ASN A 115 -9.96 5.21 22.79
N LEU A 116 -9.37 6.24 22.14
CA LEU A 116 -9.67 7.64 22.49
C LEU A 116 -10.78 8.28 21.66
N ASP A 117 -11.11 7.72 20.50
CA ASP A 117 -12.05 8.27 19.52
C ASP A 117 -12.91 7.14 18.92
N GLN A 118 -14.21 7.43 18.80
CA GLN A 118 -15.22 6.67 18.07
C GLN A 118 -16.23 7.67 17.50
N THR A 119 -16.32 7.81 16.18
CA THR A 119 -17.43 8.54 15.55
C THR A 119 -18.72 7.77 15.80
N ILE A 120 -19.62 8.33 16.60
CA ILE A 120 -20.94 7.73 16.87
C ILE A 120 -21.83 8.02 15.65
N GLU A 121 -21.81 7.12 14.67
CA GLU A 121 -22.77 7.10 13.55
C GLU A 121 -23.99 6.26 13.98
N SER A 122 -25.18 6.87 14.09
CA SER A 122 -26.42 6.14 14.38
C SER A 122 -27.04 5.51 13.13
N LYS A 123 -27.97 4.55 13.27
CA LYS A 123 -28.58 3.86 12.13
C LYS A 123 -29.36 4.79 11.18
N GLU A 124 -30.08 5.76 11.73
CA GLU A 124 -30.76 6.81 10.95
C GLU A 124 -29.80 7.81 10.29
N GLU A 125 -28.52 7.79 10.66
CA GLU A 125 -27.49 8.67 10.08
C GLU A 125 -26.79 8.02 8.87
N SER A 126 -26.74 6.69 8.76
CA SER A 126 -26.33 6.01 7.52
C SER A 126 -27.30 6.22 6.34
N GLU A 127 -28.56 6.55 6.62
CA GLU A 127 -29.67 6.54 5.64
C GLU A 127 -29.91 7.89 4.94
N LYS A 128 -29.37 9.01 5.46
CA LYS A 128 -29.68 10.37 4.98
C LYS A 128 -28.73 10.89 3.89
N GLU A 129 -27.72 10.11 3.51
CA GLU A 129 -26.55 10.58 2.77
C GLU A 129 -26.74 10.65 1.21
N GLY A 130 -27.81 11.28 0.68
CA GLY A 130 -28.03 11.26 -0.79
C GLY A 130 -28.98 12.28 -1.45
N VAL A 131 -28.58 13.56 -1.63
CA VAL A 131 -29.32 14.53 -2.47
C VAL A 131 -28.38 15.49 -3.25
N PRO A 132 -28.24 15.35 -4.59
CA PRO A 132 -27.46 16.29 -5.41
C PRO A 132 -28.34 17.36 -6.09
N GLY A 133 -28.02 18.64 -5.87
CA GLY A 133 -28.59 19.81 -6.58
C GLY A 133 -27.51 20.58 -7.34
N LYS A 134 -27.81 21.04 -8.56
CA LYS A 134 -26.81 21.54 -9.53
C LYS A 134 -26.27 22.95 -9.19
N GLU A 135 -24.96 23.04 -8.96
CA GLU A 135 -24.12 24.10 -9.55
C GLU A 135 -22.63 23.69 -9.62
N ARG A 136 -21.77 24.48 -10.28
CA ARG A 136 -20.42 24.05 -10.73
C ARG A 136 -19.30 24.19 -9.67
N ARG A 137 -18.48 23.13 -9.56
CA ARG A 137 -17.10 23.04 -8.99
C ARG A 137 -16.94 23.04 -7.45
N LYS A 138 -15.82 22.43 -7.02
CA LYS A 138 -15.24 22.39 -5.65
C LYS A 138 -16.04 21.53 -4.62
N LYS A 139 -15.37 21.19 -3.50
CA LYS A 139 -15.33 19.82 -2.94
C LYS A 139 -14.51 19.77 -1.59
N ARG A 140 -14.88 19.42 -0.33
CA ARG A 140 -13.91 19.47 0.86
C ARG A 140 -13.75 18.18 1.73
N ASN A 141 -12.95 18.17 2.82
CA ASN A 141 -12.86 17.10 3.86
C ASN A 141 -14.09 17.05 4.81
N PHE A 142 -15.25 17.33 4.24
CA PHE A 142 -16.55 17.15 4.87
C PHE A 142 -17.28 16.13 4.01
N SER A 143 -18.16 15.32 4.61
CA SER A 143 -18.99 14.42 3.81
C SER A 143 -19.83 15.25 2.82
N PRO A 144 -20.12 14.76 1.59
CA PRO A 144 -21.00 15.45 0.64
C PRO A 144 -22.42 15.70 1.15
N ASN A 145 -22.75 14.97 2.20
CA ASN A 145 -24.07 14.45 2.48
C ASN A 145 -24.58 14.81 3.88
N TRP A 146 -23.70 15.28 4.78
CA TRP A 146 -24.12 15.79 6.09
C TRP A 146 -24.70 17.20 5.95
N PRO A 147 -25.94 17.45 6.42
CA PRO A 147 -26.42 18.82 6.59
C PRO A 147 -25.47 19.63 7.47
N LYS A 148 -25.30 20.90 7.12
CA LYS A 148 -24.59 21.88 7.95
C LYS A 148 -25.56 22.44 8.98
N TRP A 149 -25.06 22.79 10.16
CA TRP A 149 -25.81 23.56 11.14
C TRP A 149 -26.38 24.85 10.53
N PRO A 150 -27.72 25.02 10.51
CA PRO A 150 -28.36 26.19 9.91
C PRO A 150 -27.81 27.51 10.44
N LYS A 151 -27.61 28.47 9.54
CA LYS A 151 -27.05 29.81 9.81
C LYS A 151 -25.63 29.82 10.43
N GLY A 152 -24.96 28.66 10.53
CA GLY A 152 -23.67 28.54 11.23
C GLY A 152 -23.79 28.58 12.76
N ILE A 153 -25.00 28.46 13.31
CA ILE A 153 -25.23 28.56 14.76
C ILE A 153 -25.43 27.14 15.33
N VAL A 154 -24.76 26.85 16.43
CA VAL A 154 -24.87 25.57 17.14
C VAL A 154 -25.40 25.81 18.55
N PRO A 155 -26.70 25.58 18.81
CA PRO A 155 -27.26 25.62 20.16
C PRO A 155 -26.66 24.48 21.00
N TYR A 156 -26.22 24.75 22.23
CA TYR A 156 -25.67 23.75 23.14
C TYR A 156 -26.25 23.81 24.56
N VAL A 157 -26.15 22.69 25.29
CA VAL A 157 -26.40 22.58 26.73
C VAL A 157 -25.31 21.74 27.39
N PHE A 158 -25.10 21.95 28.69
CA PHE A 158 -24.27 21.06 29.51
C PHE A 158 -25.15 20.11 30.32
N ASP A 159 -24.79 18.83 30.32
CA ASP A 159 -25.31 17.84 31.27
C ASP A 159 -24.70 18.04 32.67
N SER A 160 -25.32 17.51 33.71
CA SER A 160 -24.77 17.58 35.08
C SER A 160 -23.54 16.69 35.30
N THR A 161 -23.26 15.76 34.38
CA THR A 161 -22.08 14.88 34.43
C THR A 161 -20.76 15.54 34.03
N ILE A 162 -20.78 16.70 33.35
CA ILE A 162 -19.55 17.42 32.94
C ILE A 162 -19.31 18.66 33.82
N VAL A 163 -18.14 18.70 34.47
CA VAL A 163 -17.80 19.69 35.50
C VAL A 163 -16.41 20.28 35.27
N ALA A 164 -15.36 19.46 35.24
CA ALA A 164 -13.97 19.89 35.10
C ALA A 164 -13.58 20.23 33.64
N ASN A 165 -14.16 19.54 32.65
CA ASN A 165 -13.87 19.75 31.23
C ASN A 165 -14.70 20.89 30.61
N ARG A 166 -15.76 21.35 31.29
CA ARG A 166 -16.65 22.44 30.82
C ARG A 166 -15.89 23.70 30.39
N LYS A 167 -14.80 24.04 31.08
CA LYS A 167 -13.92 25.19 30.75
C LYS A 167 -13.28 25.08 29.36
N TYR A 168 -12.87 23.88 28.93
CA TYR A 168 -12.20 23.69 27.64
C TYR A 168 -13.18 23.82 26.47
N PHE A 169 -14.43 23.41 26.66
CA PHE A 169 -15.50 23.68 25.71
C PHE A 169 -15.75 25.18 25.55
N LEU A 170 -15.84 25.94 26.65
CA LEU A 170 -16.03 27.39 26.58
C LEU A 170 -14.83 28.12 25.95
N GLN A 171 -13.61 27.64 26.16
CA GLN A 171 -12.41 28.14 25.46
C GLN A 171 -12.42 27.80 23.95
N ALA A 172 -12.87 26.60 23.58
CA ALA A 172 -13.04 26.22 22.17
C ALA A 172 -14.12 27.06 21.48
N VAL A 173 -15.24 27.36 22.17
CA VAL A 173 -16.29 28.28 21.69
C VAL A 173 -15.71 29.66 21.37
N GLU A 174 -14.91 30.25 22.26
CA GLU A 174 -14.27 31.55 22.03
C GLU A 174 -13.36 31.55 20.79
N LEU A 175 -12.64 30.45 20.53
CA LEU A 175 -11.82 30.31 19.33
C LEU A 175 -12.67 30.17 18.04
N PHE A 176 -13.76 29.40 18.06
CA PHE A 176 -14.71 29.36 16.94
C PHE A 176 -15.34 30.74 16.67
N ASP A 177 -15.73 31.46 17.71
CA ASP A 177 -16.32 32.79 17.63
C ASP A 177 -15.34 33.82 17.04
N ASN A 178 -14.06 33.78 17.43
CA ASN A 178 -13.04 34.73 16.97
C ASN A 178 -12.44 34.38 15.59
N LEU A 179 -12.29 33.09 15.23
CA LEU A 179 -11.57 32.66 14.03
C LEU A 179 -12.48 32.26 12.86
N THR A 180 -13.76 31.98 13.12
CA THR A 180 -14.71 31.45 12.13
C THR A 180 -16.04 32.23 12.14
N CYS A 181 -16.99 31.87 11.27
CA CYS A 181 -18.38 32.37 11.37
C CYS A 181 -19.31 31.45 12.17
N ILE A 182 -18.80 30.33 12.71
CA ILE A 182 -19.58 29.44 13.57
C ILE A 182 -19.85 30.14 14.89
N ARG A 183 -21.07 30.05 15.41
CA ARG A 183 -21.44 30.62 16.72
C ARG A 183 -22.08 29.55 17.60
N TRP A 184 -21.38 29.18 18.66
CA TRP A 184 -21.90 28.25 19.65
C TRP A 184 -22.66 29.03 20.71
N LYS A 185 -23.95 28.76 20.90
CA LYS A 185 -24.84 29.51 21.81
C LYS A 185 -25.47 28.59 22.84
N GLU A 186 -25.51 29.00 24.11
CA GLU A 186 -26.28 28.28 25.12
C GLU A 186 -27.77 28.28 24.73
N ARG A 187 -28.41 27.11 24.73
CA ARG A 187 -29.76 26.90 24.18
C ARG A 187 -30.81 27.64 25.00
N SER A 188 -31.57 28.50 24.34
CA SER A 188 -32.77 29.15 24.89
C SER A 188 -33.89 29.20 23.85
N THR A 189 -35.10 29.60 24.27
CA THR A 189 -36.25 29.84 23.39
C THR A 189 -35.97 30.88 22.30
N GLU A 190 -35.11 31.86 22.61
CA GLU A 190 -34.71 32.91 21.68
C GLU A 190 -33.71 32.38 20.65
N VAL A 191 -32.79 31.49 21.06
CA VAL A 191 -31.84 30.84 20.16
C VAL A 191 -32.54 29.83 19.24
N GLU A 192 -33.50 29.03 19.74
CA GLU A 192 -34.33 28.15 18.89
C GLU A 192 -35.10 28.95 17.84
N ALA A 193 -35.67 30.10 18.21
CA ALA A 193 -36.34 31.01 17.28
C ALA A 193 -35.35 31.68 16.30
N GLU A 194 -34.12 32.00 16.74
CA GLU A 194 -33.07 32.56 15.89
C GLU A 194 -32.62 31.56 14.83
N VAL A 195 -32.41 30.29 15.17
CA VAL A 195 -31.93 29.27 14.22
C VAL A 195 -33.04 28.68 13.36
N GLY A 196 -34.26 28.59 13.89
CA GLY A 196 -35.44 28.03 13.21
C GLY A 196 -35.58 26.51 13.31
N HIS A 197 -34.89 25.90 14.28
CA HIS A 197 -34.89 24.46 14.56
C HIS A 197 -34.68 24.22 16.06
N LYS A 198 -35.02 23.02 16.54
CA LYS A 198 -34.83 22.56 17.92
C LYS A 198 -33.62 21.65 18.10
N GLY A 199 -32.94 21.27 17.02
CA GLY A 199 -31.67 20.55 17.08
C GLY A 199 -30.62 21.27 17.93
N TYR A 200 -29.99 20.57 18.88
CA TYR A 200 -28.97 21.10 19.79
C TYR A 200 -27.86 20.08 20.09
N VAL A 201 -26.77 20.55 20.69
CA VAL A 201 -25.66 19.73 21.19
C VAL A 201 -25.73 19.60 22.71
N LYS A 202 -25.74 18.38 23.21
CA LYS A 202 -25.56 18.08 24.64
C LYS A 202 -24.10 17.70 24.88
N VAL A 203 -23.42 18.48 25.71
CA VAL A 203 -22.05 18.23 26.14
C VAL A 203 -22.08 17.53 27.50
N GLN A 204 -21.46 16.35 27.61
CA GLN A 204 -21.55 15.47 28.80
C GLN A 204 -20.25 14.70 29.05
N SER A 205 -20.11 14.06 30.22
CA SER A 205 -18.97 13.18 30.50
C SER A 205 -19.30 11.73 30.12
N GLY A 206 -18.76 11.29 28.99
CA GLY A 206 -18.96 9.93 28.45
C GLY A 206 -17.84 8.94 28.82
N THR A 207 -17.87 7.75 28.20
CA THR A 207 -16.87 6.68 28.39
C THR A 207 -15.57 6.89 27.61
N SER A 208 -15.61 7.69 26.54
CA SER A 208 -14.51 8.11 25.66
C SER A 208 -14.58 9.62 25.36
N CYS A 209 -13.66 10.13 24.55
CA CYS A 209 -13.95 11.30 23.73
C CYS A 209 -14.71 10.82 22.48
N SER A 210 -15.76 11.52 22.07
CA SER A 210 -16.52 11.20 20.85
C SER A 210 -17.60 12.24 20.53
N ALA A 211 -17.89 12.39 19.23
CA ALA A 211 -19.01 13.14 18.69
C ALA A 211 -19.62 12.43 17.47
N GLY A 212 -20.92 12.64 17.24
CA GLY A 212 -21.55 12.34 15.95
C GLY A 212 -21.21 13.41 14.89
N VAL A 213 -21.23 13.06 13.61
CA VAL A 213 -20.79 13.94 12.51
C VAL A 213 -21.93 14.82 11.98
N GLY A 214 -21.67 16.12 11.72
CA GLY A 214 -22.60 17.01 11.01
C GLY A 214 -23.87 17.41 11.79
N PHE A 215 -24.96 17.77 11.11
CA PHE A 215 -26.26 18.10 11.73
C PHE A 215 -27.33 17.08 11.32
N GLY A 216 -27.93 16.38 12.30
CA GLY A 216 -28.86 15.26 12.05
C GLY A 216 -30.34 15.64 11.92
N GLY A 217 -30.71 16.85 12.34
CA GLY A 217 -32.08 17.38 12.34
C GLY A 217 -32.50 17.99 13.68
N ASP A 218 -33.79 17.96 13.97
CA ASP A 218 -34.34 18.30 15.29
C ASP A 218 -34.09 17.17 16.28
N GLY A 219 -33.52 17.49 17.45
CA GLY A 219 -33.19 16.50 18.48
C GLY A 219 -31.94 16.84 19.29
N GLU A 220 -31.60 15.92 20.19
CA GLU A 220 -30.35 15.92 20.95
C GLU A 220 -29.22 15.28 20.13
N HIS A 221 -28.04 15.89 20.14
CA HIS A 221 -26.84 15.29 19.58
C HIS A 221 -25.70 15.39 20.59
N ILE A 222 -24.87 14.37 20.72
CA ILE A 222 -23.94 14.24 21.85
C ILE A 222 -22.52 14.65 21.47
N ILE A 223 -21.86 15.39 22.37
CA ILE A 223 -20.39 15.45 22.49
C ILE A 223 -20.01 14.90 23.86
N ASN A 224 -19.21 13.84 23.88
CA ASN A 224 -18.67 13.23 25.09
C ASN A 224 -17.26 13.79 25.36
N LEU A 225 -17.07 14.43 26.52
CA LEU A 225 -15.77 14.89 27.01
C LEU A 225 -15.48 14.23 28.37
N LYS A 226 -15.18 12.92 28.34
CA LYS A 226 -14.85 12.09 29.52
C LYS A 226 -13.98 12.79 30.56
N GLU A 227 -14.45 12.75 31.81
CA GLU A 227 -13.72 13.19 33.01
C GLU A 227 -13.29 11.98 33.87
N PRO A 228 -11.99 11.80 34.17
CA PRO A 228 -10.83 12.41 33.53
C PRO A 228 -10.52 11.76 32.16
N GLY A 229 -9.99 12.55 31.22
CA GLY A 229 -9.64 12.07 29.88
C GLY A 229 -9.49 13.20 28.86
N CYS A 230 -10.61 13.75 28.39
CA CYS A 230 -10.68 14.72 27.28
C CYS A 230 -10.34 16.17 27.70
N GLY A 231 -9.35 16.32 28.57
CA GLY A 231 -9.09 17.54 29.34
C GLY A 231 -8.21 18.58 28.66
N THR A 232 -8.39 18.84 27.35
CA THR A 232 -7.64 19.86 26.60
C THR A 232 -8.53 20.57 25.57
N VAL A 233 -8.19 21.81 25.21
CA VAL A 233 -8.96 22.58 24.21
C VAL A 233 -8.83 21.97 22.81
N SER A 234 -7.65 21.41 22.46
CA SER A 234 -7.40 20.73 21.18
C SER A 234 -8.32 19.52 20.99
N VAL A 235 -8.45 18.64 22.00
CA VAL A 235 -9.41 17.52 21.97
C VAL A 235 -10.84 18.04 21.90
N THR A 236 -11.20 19.09 22.65
CA THR A 236 -12.56 19.64 22.56
C THR A 236 -12.88 20.22 21.17
N VAL A 237 -11.92 20.85 20.49
CA VAL A 237 -12.10 21.33 19.11
C VAL A 237 -12.23 20.18 18.11
N HIS A 238 -11.50 19.07 18.28
CA HIS A 238 -11.67 17.86 17.45
C HIS A 238 -13.13 17.37 17.43
N GLU A 239 -13.73 17.20 18.62
CA GLU A 239 -15.13 16.77 18.75
C GLU A 239 -16.12 17.81 18.19
N MET A 240 -15.82 19.10 18.35
CA MET A 240 -16.63 20.18 17.79
C MET A 240 -16.53 20.27 16.26
N LEU A 241 -15.38 19.95 15.66
CA LEU A 241 -15.19 19.87 14.21
C LEU A 241 -15.93 18.67 13.59
N HIS A 242 -15.94 17.52 14.27
CA HIS A 242 -16.85 16.42 13.92
C HIS A 242 -18.30 16.87 13.91
N ARG A 243 -18.74 17.57 14.97
CA ARG A 243 -20.10 18.11 15.07
C ARG A 243 -20.43 19.14 13.99
N LEU A 244 -19.43 19.78 13.36
CA LEU A 244 -19.60 20.65 12.18
C LEU A 244 -19.53 19.92 10.82
N GLY A 245 -19.29 18.60 10.83
CA GLY A 245 -19.32 17.72 9.66
C GLY A 245 -17.95 17.32 9.10
N GLN A 246 -16.85 17.68 9.76
CA GLN A 246 -15.51 17.32 9.33
C GLN A 246 -15.20 15.87 9.72
N ARG A 247 -14.62 15.09 8.81
CA ARG A 247 -14.10 13.74 9.10
C ARG A 247 -12.58 13.81 9.29
N HIS A 248 -12.00 12.74 9.82
CA HIS A 248 -10.55 12.68 10.04
C HIS A 248 -9.74 12.85 8.76
N GLU A 249 -8.58 13.48 8.88
CA GLU A 249 -7.73 13.79 7.74
C GLU A 249 -7.20 12.50 7.06
N GLN A 250 -6.82 11.47 7.84
CA GLN A 250 -6.44 10.17 7.27
C GLN A 250 -7.58 9.42 6.57
N SER A 251 -8.82 9.86 6.73
CA SER A 251 -9.98 9.25 6.06
C SER A 251 -10.27 9.89 4.70
N ARG A 252 -9.49 10.90 4.27
CA ARG A 252 -9.65 11.57 2.97
C ARG A 252 -9.44 10.69 1.76
N SER A 253 -10.17 10.95 0.69
CA SER A 253 -10.08 10.26 -0.60
C SER A 253 -8.71 10.36 -1.30
N ASP A 254 -7.87 11.33 -0.94
CA ASP A 254 -6.50 11.53 -1.44
C ASP A 254 -5.39 11.09 -0.46
N ARG A 255 -5.76 10.62 0.75
CA ARG A 255 -4.82 10.34 1.86
C ARG A 255 -3.67 9.40 1.50
N ASP A 256 -3.89 8.46 0.58
CA ASP A 256 -2.89 7.47 0.17
C ASP A 256 -1.68 8.10 -0.57
N LEU A 257 -1.73 9.39 -0.93
CA LEU A 257 -0.60 10.18 -1.44
C LEU A 257 0.36 10.66 -0.33
N TYR A 258 -0.08 10.70 0.92
CA TYR A 258 0.63 11.31 2.05
C TYR A 258 0.96 10.31 3.14
N VAL A 259 0.01 9.43 3.44
CA VAL A 259 0.11 8.38 4.45
C VAL A 259 -0.02 6.98 3.83
N LYS A 260 0.56 5.99 4.51
CA LYS A 260 0.36 4.57 4.30
C LYS A 260 -0.24 3.98 5.58
N ILE A 261 -1.35 3.26 5.44
CA ILE A 261 -2.01 2.59 6.56
C ILE A 261 -1.39 1.19 6.77
N GLY A 262 -0.92 0.93 7.98
CA GLY A 262 -0.45 -0.38 8.43
C GLY A 262 -1.63 -1.23 8.94
N TRP A 263 -2.40 -1.82 8.02
CA TRP A 263 -3.57 -2.66 8.31
C TRP A 263 -3.26 -3.89 9.18
N GLU A 264 -1.99 -4.31 9.20
CA GLU A 264 -1.43 -5.36 10.04
C GLU A 264 -1.31 -4.97 11.53
N LYS A 265 -1.38 -3.67 11.85
CA LYS A 265 -1.29 -3.13 13.22
C LYS A 265 -2.64 -2.71 13.80
N ILE A 266 -3.69 -2.70 12.97
CA ILE A 266 -5.04 -2.26 13.33
C ILE A 266 -5.92 -3.49 13.58
N SER A 267 -6.48 -3.58 14.80
CA SER A 267 -7.52 -4.54 15.19
C SER A 267 -8.69 -4.52 14.19
N PRO A 268 -9.23 -5.67 13.75
CA PRO A 268 -10.31 -5.73 12.76
C PRO A 268 -11.47 -4.78 13.05
N ASP A 269 -11.95 -4.80 14.30
CA ASP A 269 -13.06 -3.96 14.79
C ASP A 269 -12.77 -2.46 14.75
N SER A 270 -11.51 -2.05 14.57
CA SER A 270 -11.05 -0.67 14.53
C SER A 270 -10.68 -0.20 13.11
N ARG A 271 -10.73 -1.09 12.10
CA ARG A 271 -10.33 -0.75 10.72
C ARG A 271 -11.23 0.31 10.07
N TYR A 272 -12.49 0.41 10.49
CA TYR A 272 -13.45 1.39 9.95
C TYR A 272 -13.02 2.86 10.17
N ASN A 273 -12.31 3.17 11.27
CA ASN A 273 -11.72 4.48 11.54
C ASN A 273 -10.56 4.87 10.59
N TYR A 274 -10.06 3.90 9.81
CA TYR A 274 -9.00 4.07 8.81
C TYR A 274 -9.52 3.86 7.39
N TYR A 275 -10.81 3.54 7.20
CA TYR A 275 -11.40 3.39 5.87
C TYR A 275 -11.53 4.75 5.18
N ARG A 276 -11.02 4.78 3.94
CA ARG A 276 -11.04 5.95 3.08
C ARG A 276 -12.49 6.27 2.68
N ARG A 277 -13.01 7.43 3.07
CA ARG A 277 -14.37 7.87 2.75
C ARG A 277 -14.35 8.74 1.47
N LEU A 278 -15.52 8.97 0.86
CA LEU A 278 -15.67 9.97 -0.21
C LEU A 278 -15.70 11.38 0.39
N THR A 279 -14.56 11.82 0.91
CA THR A 279 -14.29 13.24 1.05
C THR A 279 -14.02 13.81 -0.34
N TYR A 280 -14.27 15.09 -0.57
CA TYR A 280 -14.09 15.64 -1.90
C TYR A 280 -12.79 16.46 -2.12
N ASN A 281 -12.31 17.18 -1.08
CA ASN A 281 -11.02 17.92 -0.96
C ASN A 281 -10.83 19.25 -1.77
N ARG A 282 -10.74 20.42 -1.07
CA ARG A 282 -10.48 21.79 -1.63
C ARG A 282 -9.45 22.58 -0.82
N ASN A 283 -8.82 21.96 0.16
CA ASN A 283 -7.51 22.36 0.66
C ASN A 283 -6.57 21.16 0.44
N PRO A 284 -5.26 21.42 0.36
CA PRO A 284 -4.21 20.41 0.56
C PRO A 284 -4.44 19.43 1.70
N TYR A 285 -3.68 18.35 1.72
CA TYR A 285 -3.71 17.38 2.83
C TYR A 285 -2.91 17.91 4.02
N ASP A 286 -3.58 18.15 5.15
CA ASP A 286 -2.96 18.77 6.31
C ASP A 286 -2.47 17.74 7.33
N ILE A 287 -1.22 17.31 7.14
CA ILE A 287 -0.48 16.41 8.06
C ILE A 287 -0.44 16.94 9.51
N GLY A 288 -0.63 18.25 9.72
CA GLY A 288 -0.69 18.91 11.04
C GLY A 288 -2.10 19.27 11.53
N SER A 289 -3.18 18.84 10.85
CA SER A 289 -4.57 19.09 11.25
C SER A 289 -4.88 18.47 12.61
N VAL A 290 -5.72 19.14 13.42
CA VAL A 290 -6.25 18.55 14.66
C VAL A 290 -7.10 17.30 14.39
N MET A 291 -7.56 17.09 13.16
CA MET A 291 -8.35 15.93 12.73
C MET A 291 -7.49 14.75 12.20
N GLN A 292 -6.16 14.84 12.23
CA GLN A 292 -5.25 13.80 11.75
C GLN A 292 -4.86 12.79 12.85
N TYR A 293 -5.08 11.50 12.63
CA TYR A 293 -4.63 10.44 13.54
C TYR A 293 -3.10 10.35 13.66
N GLY A 294 -2.62 10.01 14.86
CA GLY A 294 -1.18 9.91 15.18
C GLY A 294 -0.42 8.85 14.37
N TYR A 295 0.56 9.31 13.60
CA TYR A 295 1.52 8.52 12.83
C TYR A 295 2.85 8.33 13.58
N GLY A 296 3.81 7.62 12.99
CA GLY A 296 5.24 7.75 13.31
C GLY A 296 5.80 7.01 14.55
N GLY A 297 5.00 6.77 15.58
CA GLY A 297 5.43 6.01 16.77
C GLY A 297 5.70 4.52 16.51
N ALA A 298 6.50 3.88 17.37
CA ALA A 298 6.70 2.43 17.34
C ALA A 298 5.37 1.69 17.59
N GLY A 299 4.91 0.92 16.60
CA GLY A 299 3.58 0.31 16.60
C GLY A 299 2.43 1.23 16.13
N SER A 300 2.72 2.40 15.55
CA SER A 300 1.69 3.23 14.91
C SER A 300 1.14 2.58 13.64
N SER A 301 -0.18 2.67 13.51
CA SER A 301 -1.01 2.27 12.37
C SER A 301 -0.80 3.13 11.12
N ILE A 302 -0.11 4.26 11.21
CA ILE A 302 0.06 5.21 10.10
C ILE A 302 1.55 5.54 9.92
N GLU A 303 2.05 5.33 8.70
CA GLU A 303 3.40 5.67 8.26
C GLU A 303 3.30 6.84 7.28
N LEU A 304 3.98 7.96 7.56
CA LEU A 304 4.13 9.04 6.56
C LEU A 304 4.98 8.56 5.40
N ARG A 305 4.63 8.96 4.16
CA ARG A 305 5.48 8.71 2.99
C ARG A 305 6.73 9.59 3.02
N ASP A 306 6.60 10.85 3.40
CA ASP A 306 7.73 11.69 3.74
C ASP A 306 8.03 11.57 5.24
N LYS A 307 9.16 10.95 5.57
CA LYS A 307 9.60 10.74 6.95
C LYS A 307 10.24 11.98 7.57
N ASN A 308 10.64 12.97 6.75
CA ASN A 308 11.10 14.26 7.25
C ASN A 308 9.95 15.12 7.80
N LEU A 309 8.68 14.76 7.54
CA LEU A 309 7.52 15.41 8.16
C LEU A 309 7.08 14.79 9.50
N LEU A 310 7.83 13.82 10.03
CA LEU A 310 7.51 13.17 11.33
C LEU A 310 7.53 14.14 12.53
N PHE A 311 8.17 15.31 12.45
CA PHE A 311 8.09 16.32 13.52
C PHE A 311 6.67 16.89 13.68
N LEU A 312 5.84 16.85 12.64
CA LEU A 312 4.43 17.24 12.70
C LEU A 312 3.58 16.26 13.54
N GLN A 313 4.10 15.10 13.96
CA GLN A 313 3.40 14.05 14.73
C GLN A 313 2.83 14.54 16.07
N PHE A 314 3.40 15.60 16.64
CA PHE A 314 3.10 16.05 18.00
C PHE A 314 2.38 17.41 18.07
N PRO A 315 1.34 17.71 17.26
CA PRO A 315 0.66 19.00 17.27
C PRO A 315 -0.39 19.07 18.39
N GLY A 316 -0.22 18.31 19.48
CA GLY A 316 -1.17 18.26 20.60
C GLY A 316 -1.30 19.59 21.38
N GLY A 317 -0.43 20.55 21.09
CA GLY A 317 -0.55 21.95 21.54
C GLY A 317 -1.27 22.88 20.54
N HIS A 318 -1.48 22.47 19.28
CA HIS A 318 -2.27 23.23 18.33
C HIS A 318 -3.76 22.91 18.51
N VAL A 319 -4.55 23.97 18.68
CA VAL A 319 -6.00 23.87 18.90
C VAL A 319 -6.77 23.90 17.58
N PHE A 320 -6.25 24.64 16.59
CA PHE A 320 -6.57 24.53 15.17
C PHE A 320 -5.27 24.64 14.39
N SER A 321 -5.17 23.97 13.24
CA SER A 321 -4.20 24.33 12.22
C SER A 321 -4.66 25.56 11.41
N PHE A 322 -3.75 26.13 10.61
CA PHE A 322 -4.07 27.16 9.63
C PHE A 322 -5.09 26.69 8.56
N TYR A 323 -5.09 25.39 8.24
CA TYR A 323 -5.99 24.81 7.25
C TYR A 323 -7.31 24.33 7.86
N ASP A 324 -7.36 23.92 9.13
CA ASP A 324 -8.61 23.60 9.85
C ASP A 324 -9.56 24.81 9.89
N ILE A 325 -9.04 26.00 10.24
CA ILE A 325 -9.81 27.25 10.22
C ILE A 325 -10.33 27.53 8.82
N LYS A 326 -9.44 27.46 7.82
CA LYS A 326 -9.77 27.66 6.41
C LYS A 326 -10.80 26.64 5.89
N ASP A 327 -10.81 25.42 6.43
CA ASP A 327 -11.77 24.37 6.12
C ASP A 327 -13.17 24.68 6.63
N VAL A 328 -13.29 25.14 7.88
CA VAL A 328 -14.57 25.66 8.41
C VAL A 328 -15.03 26.88 7.60
N LEU A 329 -14.15 27.84 7.31
CA LEU A 329 -14.49 29.06 6.57
C LEU A 329 -15.04 28.78 5.17
N ASP A 330 -14.36 27.97 4.37
CA ASP A 330 -14.80 27.61 3.02
C ASP A 330 -16.02 26.67 3.04
N GLN A 331 -16.14 25.77 4.03
CA GLN A 331 -17.28 24.87 4.13
C GLN A 331 -18.56 25.63 4.47
N TYR A 332 -18.54 26.49 5.49
CA TYR A 332 -19.68 27.31 5.91
C TYR A 332 -19.85 28.61 5.10
N LYS A 333 -19.01 28.82 4.08
CA LYS A 333 -19.01 30.02 3.21
C LYS A 333 -18.91 31.34 3.99
N CYS A 334 -18.17 31.36 5.08
CA CYS A 334 -18.05 32.51 6.00
C CYS A 334 -17.59 33.81 5.32
N THR A 335 -16.98 33.70 4.13
CA THR A 335 -16.40 34.75 3.31
C THR A 335 -17.24 35.14 2.10
N GLU A 336 -18.39 34.50 1.83
CA GLU A 336 -19.25 34.81 0.65
C GLU A 336 -19.82 36.24 0.68
N LYS A 337 -19.85 36.86 1.87
CA LYS A 337 -20.17 38.27 2.10
C LYS A 337 -19.07 39.26 1.68
N CYS A 338 -17.85 38.79 1.41
CA CYS A 338 -16.68 39.63 1.16
C CYS A 338 -16.58 40.05 -0.31
N SER A 339 -16.09 41.27 -0.56
CA SER A 339 -16.05 41.85 -1.91
C SER A 339 -15.14 41.06 -2.87
N SER A 340 -15.63 40.83 -4.08
CA SER A 340 -15.10 39.89 -5.09
C SER A 340 -13.75 40.24 -5.74
N GLY A 341 -12.96 41.14 -5.15
CA GLY A 341 -11.66 41.58 -5.66
C GLY A 341 -10.45 41.29 -4.77
N LEU A 342 -10.64 40.93 -3.49
CA LEU A 342 -9.51 40.61 -2.60
C LEU A 342 -8.97 39.21 -2.93
N THR A 343 -7.67 39.09 -3.18
CA THR A 343 -6.98 37.81 -3.39
C THR A 343 -5.73 37.76 -2.53
N CYS A 344 -5.67 36.78 -1.62
CA CYS A 344 -4.52 36.56 -0.76
C CYS A 344 -3.45 35.73 -1.47
N LYS A 345 -2.17 36.06 -1.23
CA LYS A 345 -0.99 35.42 -1.80
C LYS A 345 -0.36 34.45 -0.80
N ASN A 346 0.65 33.70 -1.26
CA ASN A 346 1.58 32.94 -0.41
C ASN A 346 0.88 31.97 0.59
N GLY A 347 -0.23 31.36 0.18
CA GLY A 347 -1.03 30.43 0.98
C GLY A 347 -2.14 31.07 1.84
N GLY A 348 -2.16 32.40 1.98
CA GLY A 348 -3.16 33.13 2.78
C GLY A 348 -4.61 32.94 2.33
N TYR A 349 -5.55 33.26 3.23
CA TYR A 349 -6.99 33.14 2.99
C TYR A 349 -7.78 34.33 3.52
N ILE A 350 -8.97 34.59 2.98
CA ILE A 350 -9.86 35.66 3.47
C ILE A 350 -10.52 35.20 4.77
N ASN A 351 -10.48 36.02 5.82
CA ASN A 351 -11.06 35.75 7.13
C ASN A 351 -12.46 36.36 7.29
N VAL A 352 -13.07 36.25 8.49
CA VAL A 352 -14.43 36.74 8.72
C VAL A 352 -14.57 38.26 8.81
N GLU A 353 -13.48 39.01 9.01
CA GLU A 353 -13.40 40.47 8.85
C GLU A 353 -13.23 40.90 7.38
N CYS A 354 -13.22 39.96 6.43
CA CYS A 354 -12.91 40.19 5.01
C CYS A 354 -11.51 40.77 4.75
N LYS A 355 -10.53 40.39 5.56
CA LYS A 355 -9.09 40.66 5.38
C LYS A 355 -8.35 39.37 5.05
N CYS A 356 -7.13 39.45 4.55
CA CYS A 356 -6.28 38.27 4.42
C CYS A 356 -5.67 37.87 5.77
N ALA A 357 -5.98 36.66 6.23
CA ALA A 357 -5.18 35.96 7.23
C ALA A 357 -3.95 35.36 6.52
N CYS A 358 -2.77 35.69 7.03
CA CYS A 358 -1.50 35.28 6.45
C CYS A 358 -0.91 34.09 7.20
N PRO A 359 -0.29 33.12 6.50
CA PRO A 359 0.46 32.08 7.17
C PRO A 359 1.69 32.67 7.85
N VAL A 360 2.18 31.98 8.88
CA VAL A 360 3.36 32.38 9.65
C VAL A 360 4.52 32.69 8.72
N GLY A 361 5.14 33.86 8.91
CA GLY A 361 6.22 34.36 8.05
C GLY A 361 5.78 35.34 6.96
N PHE A 362 4.48 35.59 6.75
CA PHE A 362 3.97 36.63 5.83
C PHE A 362 3.12 37.70 6.51
N THR A 363 3.07 38.87 5.88
CA THR A 363 2.29 40.04 6.31
C THR A 363 1.91 40.90 5.07
N GLY A 364 1.24 42.02 5.30
CA GLY A 364 0.67 42.87 4.26
C GLY A 364 -0.81 42.60 4.02
N SER A 365 -1.42 43.46 3.20
CA SER A 365 -2.88 43.51 2.97
C SER A 365 -3.47 42.27 2.27
N THR A 366 -2.62 41.59 1.51
CA THR A 366 -2.83 40.40 0.69
C THR A 366 -1.79 39.31 0.98
N CYS A 367 -1.05 39.39 2.10
CA CYS A 367 0.10 38.53 2.43
C CYS A 367 1.28 38.64 1.43
N GLU A 368 1.44 39.81 0.82
CA GLU A 368 2.43 40.14 -0.20
C GLU A 368 3.87 40.33 0.32
N SER A 369 4.08 40.45 1.64
CA SER A 369 5.37 40.77 2.25
C SER A 369 5.86 39.64 3.15
N VAL A 370 7.17 39.37 3.15
CA VAL A 370 7.80 38.44 4.12
C VAL A 370 8.07 39.17 5.44
N VAL A 371 7.82 38.50 6.56
CA VAL A 371 8.21 38.97 7.90
C VAL A 371 9.66 38.54 8.15
N THR A 372 10.57 39.50 8.15
CA THR A 372 12.03 39.33 8.32
C THR A 372 12.64 40.61 8.90
N ASP A 373 13.80 40.50 9.54
CA ASP A 373 14.57 41.67 9.98
C ASP A 373 15.03 42.55 8.79
N SER A 374 15.16 43.85 9.03
CA SER A 374 15.35 44.86 7.97
C SER A 374 16.64 44.78 7.16
N ASP A 375 17.62 43.96 7.58
CA ASP A 375 18.91 43.79 6.91
C ASP A 375 19.16 42.36 6.37
N CYS A 376 18.12 41.52 6.30
CA CYS A 376 18.20 40.16 5.76
C CYS A 376 16.84 39.61 5.30
N GLY A 377 16.84 38.49 4.57
CA GLY A 377 15.60 37.86 4.08
C GLY A 377 15.00 38.51 2.83
N GLY A 378 13.72 38.24 2.59
CA GLY A 378 12.94 38.74 1.44
C GLY A 378 12.45 37.64 0.49
N PHE A 379 12.05 38.01 -0.73
CA PHE A 379 11.69 37.03 -1.76
C PHE A 379 12.90 36.63 -2.61
N VAL A 380 12.92 35.36 -3.01
CA VAL A 380 13.84 34.80 -3.99
C VAL A 380 12.99 34.19 -5.11
N HIS A 381 13.14 34.67 -6.33
CA HIS A 381 12.36 34.22 -7.49
C HIS A 381 13.26 33.44 -8.44
N LEU A 382 13.01 32.14 -8.59
CA LEU A 382 13.63 31.32 -9.63
C LEU A 382 12.97 31.68 -10.98
N GLN A 383 13.75 32.18 -11.93
CA GLN A 383 13.27 32.73 -13.21
C GLN A 383 13.35 31.68 -14.32
N ASP A 384 12.61 31.88 -15.41
CA ASP A 384 12.80 31.11 -16.66
C ASP A 384 13.78 31.85 -17.58
N ASN A 385 15.05 31.42 -17.57
CA ASN A 385 16.01 31.77 -18.61
C ASN A 385 15.93 30.77 -19.78
N ASP A 386 16.11 31.26 -21.01
CA ASP A 386 15.56 30.65 -22.22
C ASP A 386 16.08 29.25 -22.63
N ALA A 387 15.11 28.38 -22.93
CA ALA A 387 15.03 27.43 -24.05
C ALA A 387 16.12 26.37 -24.34
N ILE A 388 17.39 26.50 -23.92
CA ILE A 388 18.49 25.58 -24.29
C ILE A 388 19.37 25.22 -23.08
N PHE A 389 18.92 24.22 -22.32
CA PHE A 389 19.73 23.25 -21.54
C PHE A 389 20.99 23.71 -20.77
N GLU A 390 21.06 24.97 -20.33
CA GLU A 390 21.93 25.39 -19.22
C GLU A 390 21.07 25.67 -17.98
N ARG A 391 21.61 25.37 -16.80
CA ARG A 391 20.90 25.59 -15.53
C ARG A 391 20.80 27.09 -15.25
N ASP A 392 19.72 27.52 -14.60
CA ASP A 392 19.70 28.83 -13.95
C ASP A 392 20.90 28.92 -12.99
N ARG A 393 21.73 29.94 -13.14
CA ARG A 393 23.03 30.02 -12.49
C ARG A 393 22.85 30.19 -10.98
N ASP A 394 23.20 29.14 -10.23
CA ASP A 394 23.43 29.06 -8.79
C ASP A 394 22.71 30.14 -7.97
N VAL A 395 21.38 30.05 -7.86
CA VAL A 395 20.60 30.95 -7.00
C VAL A 395 20.90 30.59 -5.54
N SER A 396 21.94 31.22 -4.98
CA SER A 396 22.39 30.94 -3.62
C SER A 396 21.89 31.96 -2.60
N VAL A 397 21.42 31.48 -1.45
CA VAL A 397 21.10 32.29 -0.28
C VAL A 397 22.14 32.05 0.81
N THR A 398 22.70 33.14 1.36
CA THR A 398 23.66 33.08 2.46
C THR A 398 23.12 33.79 3.70
N SER A 399 23.54 33.35 4.89
CA SER A 399 23.32 34.10 6.12
C SER A 399 24.06 35.44 6.10
N PRO A 400 23.66 36.42 6.94
CA PRO A 400 24.44 37.63 7.17
C PRO A 400 25.92 37.31 7.49
N ASN A 401 26.82 38.09 6.91
CA ASN A 401 28.28 38.01 7.06
C ASN A 401 28.98 36.69 6.63
N TYR A 402 28.29 35.71 6.05
CA TYR A 402 28.88 34.41 5.63
C TYR A 402 30.18 34.59 4.81
N PRO A 403 31.27 33.84 5.06
CA PRO A 403 31.43 32.73 6.04
C PRO A 403 31.89 33.19 7.44
N GLY A 404 31.62 34.44 7.81
CA GLY A 404 31.80 34.99 9.15
C GLY A 404 30.58 34.82 10.06
N SER A 405 30.60 35.44 11.24
CA SER A 405 29.59 35.25 12.28
C SER A 405 28.22 35.85 11.92
N ILE A 406 27.18 35.02 12.06
CA ILE A 406 25.77 35.33 11.76
C ILE A 406 25.27 36.60 12.49
N GLY A 407 25.72 36.80 13.73
CA GLY A 407 25.13 37.75 14.67
C GLY A 407 23.92 37.17 15.42
N VAL A 408 23.59 37.80 16.54
CA VAL A 408 22.57 37.34 17.50
C VAL A 408 21.34 38.26 17.51
N GLY A 409 20.20 37.73 17.97
CA GLY A 409 18.99 38.52 18.17
C GLY A 409 18.10 38.69 16.92
N LYS A 410 18.34 37.93 15.84
CA LYS A 410 17.69 38.13 14.53
C LYS A 410 16.76 37.00 14.11
N ILE A 411 15.78 37.34 13.28
CA ILE A 411 14.94 36.41 12.51
C ILE A 411 15.00 36.80 11.03
N CYS A 412 15.86 36.13 10.27
CA CYS A 412 15.99 36.33 8.83
C CYS A 412 15.17 35.30 8.07
N ARG A 413 14.25 35.72 7.19
CA ARG A 413 13.34 34.82 6.46
C ARG A 413 13.35 35.08 4.97
N TRP A 414 13.58 34.03 4.19
CA TRP A 414 13.55 34.02 2.73
C TRP A 414 12.35 33.20 2.24
N ALA A 415 11.58 33.76 1.31
CA ALA A 415 10.51 33.04 0.60
C ALA A 415 10.97 32.76 -0.84
N ILE A 416 11.37 31.51 -1.09
CA ILE A 416 11.82 31.02 -2.39
C ILE A 416 10.60 30.58 -3.20
N THR A 417 10.55 31.00 -4.47
CA THR A 417 9.39 30.77 -5.35
C THR A 417 9.84 30.33 -6.74
N ALA A 418 9.05 29.46 -7.38
CA ALA A 418 9.30 28.95 -8.74
C ALA A 418 8.09 29.19 -9.67
N PRO A 419 8.27 29.10 -11.01
CA PRO A 419 7.16 29.17 -11.96
C PRO A 419 6.21 27.97 -11.84
N GLU A 420 4.99 28.12 -12.36
CA GLU A 420 4.00 27.04 -12.37
C GLU A 420 4.48 25.84 -13.21
N GLY A 421 4.25 24.62 -12.72
CA GLY A 421 4.76 23.38 -13.34
C GLY A 421 6.17 22.97 -12.92
N PHE A 422 6.80 23.69 -11.99
CA PHE A 422 8.06 23.31 -11.34
C PHE A 422 7.88 23.01 -9.84
N ILE A 423 8.82 22.25 -9.30
CA ILE A 423 9.13 22.12 -7.87
C ILE A 423 10.42 22.86 -7.53
N ILE A 424 10.54 23.35 -6.29
CA ILE A 424 11.77 23.93 -5.74
C ILE A 424 12.62 22.83 -5.12
N LYS A 425 13.92 22.86 -5.41
CA LYS A 425 14.93 21.99 -4.83
C LYS A 425 15.99 22.85 -4.13
N MET A 426 16.16 22.67 -2.83
CA MET A 426 17.23 23.30 -2.05
C MET A 426 18.32 22.27 -1.76
N ILE A 427 19.58 22.69 -1.88
CA ILE A 427 20.73 21.93 -1.38
C ILE A 427 21.51 22.81 -0.39
N VAL A 428 21.95 22.20 0.70
CA VAL A 428 22.86 22.82 1.67
C VAL A 428 24.29 22.72 1.13
N ASP A 429 24.88 23.84 0.69
CA ASP A 429 26.30 23.86 0.32
C ASP A 429 27.19 23.82 1.57
N ASP A 430 26.79 24.58 2.59
CA ASP A 430 27.50 24.76 3.85
C ASP A 430 26.51 25.32 4.90
N LEU A 431 26.37 24.70 6.06
CA LEU A 431 25.51 25.17 7.15
C LEU A 431 26.20 24.98 8.49
N HIS A 432 26.56 26.08 9.14
CA HIS A 432 27.25 26.13 10.41
C HIS A 432 26.42 26.97 11.41
N MET A 433 25.60 26.32 12.24
CA MET A 433 24.73 26.95 13.23
C MET A 433 25.08 26.52 14.67
N ALA A 434 25.00 27.47 15.61
CA ALA A 434 25.47 27.24 16.97
C ALA A 434 24.62 26.22 17.75
N TYR A 435 25.31 25.29 18.42
CA TYR A 435 24.72 24.24 19.23
C TYR A 435 25.64 23.86 20.39
N ASN A 436 25.11 23.07 21.33
CA ASN A 436 25.88 22.43 22.38
C ASN A 436 26.25 20.99 21.96
N PRO A 437 27.55 20.63 21.84
CA PRO A 437 27.95 19.31 21.36
C PRO A 437 27.64 18.18 22.35
N ASP A 438 27.65 18.45 23.66
CA ASP A 438 27.45 17.44 24.70
C ASP A 438 25.97 17.00 24.83
N THR A 439 25.04 17.92 24.59
CA THR A 439 23.58 17.71 24.75
C THR A 439 22.81 17.72 23.42
N LEU A 440 23.48 18.01 22.31
CA LEU A 440 22.89 18.26 20.99
C LEU A 440 21.85 19.39 20.96
N ARG A 441 21.76 20.24 22.00
CA ARG A 441 20.80 21.35 22.03
C ARG A 441 21.29 22.50 21.15
N CYS A 442 20.57 22.80 20.06
CA CYS A 442 20.85 24.01 19.27
C CYS A 442 20.64 25.28 20.12
N TYR A 443 21.45 26.30 19.83
CA TYR A 443 21.24 27.67 20.28
C TYR A 443 20.60 28.51 19.18
N HIS A 444 21.00 28.29 17.92
CA HIS A 444 20.45 28.91 16.72
C HIS A 444 20.09 27.82 15.70
N TRP A 445 19.11 28.05 14.83
CA TRP A 445 18.69 27.06 13.84
C TRP A 445 18.27 27.67 12.50
N LEU A 446 18.27 26.82 11.49
CA LEU A 446 17.62 27.03 10.20
C LEU A 446 16.34 26.19 10.16
N GLU A 447 15.18 26.83 10.03
CA GLU A 447 13.90 26.18 9.73
C GLU A 447 13.66 26.17 8.22
N ILE A 448 13.31 25.01 7.69
CA ILE A 448 13.14 24.73 6.26
C ILE A 448 11.70 24.24 6.06
N GLN A 449 10.83 25.15 5.67
CA GLN A 449 9.43 24.89 5.34
C GLN A 449 9.31 24.64 3.83
N TYR A 450 9.39 23.37 3.47
CA TYR A 450 9.12 22.84 2.12
C TYR A 450 7.71 22.23 2.02
N ASN A 451 7.03 22.11 3.16
CA ASN A 451 5.65 21.69 3.35
C ASN A 451 4.67 22.87 3.26
N LEU A 452 3.44 22.71 3.77
CA LEU A 452 2.37 23.70 3.57
C LEU A 452 2.66 25.06 4.23
N PRO A 453 2.42 26.18 3.53
CA PRO A 453 2.49 27.51 4.12
C PRO A 453 1.53 27.63 5.31
N GLY A 454 2.07 27.91 6.50
CA GLY A 454 1.32 27.99 7.76
C GLY A 454 1.41 26.77 8.67
N GLN A 455 2.01 25.66 8.22
CA GLN A 455 2.61 24.65 9.11
C GLN A 455 4.01 25.14 9.57
N PRO A 456 4.62 24.58 10.64
CA PRO A 456 6.05 24.72 10.88
C PRO A 456 6.89 23.91 9.87
N GLY A 457 8.11 24.36 9.59
CA GLY A 457 9.11 23.62 8.82
C GLY A 457 10.02 22.75 9.70
N ILE A 458 10.84 21.89 9.07
CA ILE A 458 11.84 21.08 9.77
C ILE A 458 13.04 21.94 10.19
N ARG A 459 13.67 21.65 11.34
CA ARG A 459 14.77 22.47 11.85
C ARG A 459 16.14 21.78 11.78
N ARG A 460 17.19 22.57 11.60
CA ARG A 460 18.59 22.13 11.46
C ARG A 460 19.54 23.03 12.22
N CYS A 461 20.56 22.44 12.84
CA CYS A 461 21.72 23.15 13.36
C CYS A 461 22.98 22.25 13.35
N GLY A 462 24.09 22.72 13.92
CA GLY A 462 25.39 22.07 13.77
C GLY A 462 26.01 22.39 12.42
N ASP A 463 26.83 21.46 11.94
CA ASP A 463 27.73 21.65 10.80
C ASP A 463 27.35 20.66 9.67
N ILE A 464 26.50 21.08 8.72
CA ILE A 464 25.84 20.22 7.71
C ILE A 464 26.27 20.58 6.27
N VAL A 465 26.52 19.58 5.43
CA VAL A 465 26.88 19.73 4.02
C VAL A 465 26.16 18.68 3.15
N GLY A 466 25.58 19.11 2.02
CA GLY A 466 25.05 18.22 0.98
C GLY A 466 23.61 17.74 1.16
N GLU A 467 22.96 18.03 2.29
CA GLU A 467 21.55 17.68 2.49
C GLU A 467 20.65 18.39 1.45
N THR A 468 19.70 17.66 0.88
CA THR A 468 18.82 18.13 -0.21
C THR A 468 17.35 18.03 0.19
N PHE A 469 16.58 19.08 -0.07
CA PHE A 469 15.16 19.20 0.23
C PHE A 469 14.36 19.54 -1.03
N LEU A 470 13.18 18.95 -1.18
CA LEU A 470 12.24 19.23 -2.28
C LEU A 470 10.95 19.81 -1.71
N SER A 471 10.37 20.81 -2.37
CA SER A 471 9.02 21.31 -2.08
C SER A 471 7.97 20.21 -2.22
N SER A 472 6.99 20.16 -1.31
CA SER A 472 5.91 19.17 -1.33
C SER A 472 4.97 19.36 -2.53
N ILE A 473 4.21 18.32 -2.86
CA ILE A 473 3.19 18.32 -3.92
C ILE A 473 2.10 19.39 -3.72
N ASP A 474 1.85 19.83 -2.48
CA ASP A 474 0.88 20.87 -2.17
C ASP A 474 1.47 22.30 -2.09
N SER A 475 2.80 22.44 -1.95
CA SER A 475 3.51 23.73 -1.99
C SER A 475 4.66 23.75 -3.01
N PRO A 476 4.48 23.24 -4.25
CA PRO A 476 5.59 22.95 -5.16
C PRO A 476 6.34 24.23 -5.60
N THR A 477 5.63 25.35 -5.67
CA THR A 477 6.17 26.64 -6.14
C THR A 477 6.52 27.61 -5.01
N LEU A 478 6.51 27.18 -3.74
CA LEU A 478 6.84 28.01 -2.57
C LEU A 478 7.54 27.20 -1.47
N MET A 479 8.77 27.59 -1.14
CA MET A 479 9.56 27.07 -0.02
C MET A 479 10.04 28.25 0.84
N ILE A 480 9.96 28.14 2.16
CA ILE A 480 10.30 29.23 3.09
C ILE A 480 11.45 28.77 3.98
N VAL A 481 12.48 29.59 4.12
CA VAL A 481 13.65 29.31 4.95
C VAL A 481 13.77 30.42 6.00
N THR A 482 13.79 30.05 7.28
CA THR A 482 13.90 30.98 8.41
C THR A 482 15.13 30.66 9.25
N MET A 483 16.04 31.63 9.38
CA MET A 483 17.15 31.58 10.32
C MET A 483 16.76 32.32 11.60
N ASP A 484 16.84 31.65 12.75
CA ASP A 484 16.58 32.25 14.07
C ASP A 484 17.85 32.27 14.92
N THR A 485 18.24 33.46 15.39
CA THR A 485 19.28 33.67 16.40
C THR A 485 18.79 34.47 17.60
N LYS A 486 17.48 34.66 17.74
CA LYS A 486 16.83 35.40 18.83
C LYS A 486 16.71 34.54 20.10
N PHE A 487 16.25 33.30 19.96
CA PHE A 487 15.98 32.38 21.07
C PHE A 487 17.15 32.24 22.06
N ALA A 488 18.38 32.05 21.56
CA ALA A 488 19.60 32.05 22.37
C ALA A 488 20.51 33.24 22.01
N GLY A 489 19.96 34.45 21.98
CA GLY A 489 20.67 35.68 21.59
C GLY A 489 21.88 36.08 22.46
N GLY A 490 22.19 35.34 23.54
CA GLY A 490 23.41 35.51 24.34
C GLY A 490 24.53 34.47 24.07
N ARG A 491 24.34 33.54 23.11
CA ARG A 491 25.32 32.49 22.78
C ARG A 491 26.19 32.86 21.57
N ALA A 492 27.41 32.32 21.54
CA ALA A 492 28.32 32.49 20.41
C ALA A 492 27.70 31.98 19.09
N THR A 493 28.08 32.60 17.97
CA THR A 493 27.58 32.26 16.63
C THR A 493 28.65 31.55 15.81
N HIS A 494 28.21 30.69 14.89
CA HIS A 494 29.07 29.94 13.96
C HIS A 494 29.18 30.69 12.61
N LYS A 495 29.81 30.07 11.59
CA LYS A 495 30.08 30.68 10.26
C LYS A 495 28.82 31.01 9.44
N GLY A 496 27.64 30.59 9.87
CA GLY A 496 26.41 30.76 9.12
C GLY A 496 26.30 29.76 7.97
N PHE A 497 25.64 30.14 6.87
CA PHE A 497 25.35 29.19 5.80
C PHE A 497 25.41 29.75 4.39
N LYS A 498 25.54 28.82 3.44
CA LYS A 498 25.24 28.94 2.02
C LYS A 498 24.31 27.79 1.61
N LEU A 499 23.19 28.16 1.00
CA LEU A 499 22.20 27.25 0.41
C LEU A 499 22.13 27.56 -1.08
N HIS A 500 21.93 26.57 -1.95
CA HIS A 500 21.60 26.81 -3.36
C HIS A 500 20.23 26.24 -3.72
N PHE A 501 19.57 26.89 -4.69
CA PHE A 501 18.23 26.53 -5.14
C PHE A 501 18.21 26.26 -6.63
N GLU A 502 17.79 25.04 -7.00
CA GLU A 502 17.44 24.65 -8.36
C GLU A 502 15.89 24.59 -8.48
N LYS A 503 15.37 24.68 -9.71
CA LYS A 503 13.98 24.31 -10.04
C LYS A 503 14.00 23.01 -10.84
N GLU A 504 13.13 22.06 -10.54
CA GLU A 504 12.95 20.85 -11.35
C GLU A 504 11.53 20.77 -11.90
N LYS A 505 11.35 20.29 -13.13
CA LYS A 505 10.03 20.26 -13.77
C LYS A 505 9.19 19.12 -13.20
N GLU A 506 7.98 19.41 -12.74
CA GLU A 506 7.14 18.43 -12.06
C GLU A 506 6.37 17.57 -13.06
N VAL A 507 6.82 16.32 -13.27
CA VAL A 507 6.36 15.50 -14.41
C VAL A 507 5.13 14.62 -14.14
N CYS A 508 4.64 14.52 -12.89
CA CYS A 508 3.53 13.62 -12.52
C CYS A 508 2.37 14.29 -11.74
N ARG A 509 2.35 15.62 -11.56
CA ARG A 509 1.40 16.36 -10.68
C ARG A 509 -0.06 15.86 -10.73
N ASP A 510 -0.62 15.74 -11.94
CA ASP A 510 -2.03 15.37 -12.17
C ASP A 510 -2.26 13.86 -12.46
N ASN A 511 -1.24 13.00 -12.30
CA ASN A 511 -1.18 11.61 -12.79
C ASN A 511 -1.72 11.45 -14.24
N PRO A 512 -0.92 11.74 -15.30
CA PRO A 512 -1.35 11.70 -16.71
C PRO A 512 -1.74 10.31 -17.26
N CYS A 513 -1.82 9.26 -16.42
CA CYS A 513 -2.09 7.88 -16.79
C CYS A 513 -3.57 7.52 -16.56
N VAL A 514 -4.27 7.07 -17.60
CA VAL A 514 -5.73 6.84 -17.60
C VAL A 514 -6.12 5.54 -16.89
N TYR A 515 -5.40 4.44 -17.16
CA TYR A 515 -5.48 3.13 -16.49
C TYR A 515 -4.09 2.68 -16.03
N GLY A 516 -3.41 3.53 -15.26
CA GLY A 516 -2.05 3.27 -14.79
C GLY A 516 -1.54 4.29 -13.77
N VAL A 517 -0.27 4.14 -13.40
CA VAL A 517 0.43 5.00 -12.43
C VAL A 517 1.59 5.72 -13.10
N CYS A 518 1.67 7.05 -12.94
CA CYS A 518 2.80 7.85 -13.37
C CYS A 518 4.01 7.58 -12.47
N VAL A 519 5.12 7.15 -13.08
CA VAL A 519 6.42 7.04 -12.41
C VAL A 519 7.45 7.95 -13.10
N PRO A 520 8.31 8.65 -12.35
CA PRO A 520 9.44 9.39 -12.93
C PRO A 520 10.36 8.46 -13.73
N SER A 521 10.83 8.91 -14.89
CA SER A 521 11.75 8.13 -15.73
C SER A 521 13.19 8.26 -15.22
N GLN A 522 13.79 7.14 -14.80
CA GLN A 522 15.20 7.10 -14.39
C GLN A 522 16.20 7.43 -15.53
N ALA A 523 15.75 7.39 -16.79
CA ALA A 523 16.64 7.55 -17.95
C ALA A 523 16.96 9.01 -18.30
N ARG A 524 16.08 9.97 -17.98
CA ARG A 524 16.23 11.41 -18.28
C ARG A 524 15.44 12.28 -17.31
N GLN A 525 16.03 13.36 -16.83
CA GLN A 525 15.28 14.43 -16.15
C GLN A 525 14.14 14.94 -17.07
N CYS A 526 13.04 15.38 -16.46
CA CYS A 526 11.83 15.88 -17.13
C CYS A 526 11.02 14.87 -17.98
N GLN A 527 11.17 13.55 -17.77
CA GLN A 527 10.30 12.53 -18.38
C GLN A 527 9.56 11.67 -17.34
N TYR A 528 8.33 11.27 -17.69
CA TYR A 528 7.53 10.28 -16.95
C TYR A 528 7.31 9.03 -17.79
N LYS A 529 6.93 7.93 -17.13
CA LYS A 529 6.42 6.71 -17.75
C LYS A 529 5.12 6.30 -17.05
N CYS A 530 4.11 5.86 -17.80
CA CYS A 530 2.97 5.19 -17.19
C CYS A 530 3.24 3.68 -17.03
N VAL A 531 2.93 3.14 -15.85
CA VAL A 531 2.85 1.70 -15.61
C VAL A 531 1.38 1.29 -15.69
N CYS A 532 1.03 0.52 -16.71
CA CYS A 532 -0.37 0.19 -17.03
C CYS A 532 -0.92 -0.96 -16.19
N GLN A 533 -2.22 -0.89 -15.92
CA GLN A 533 -3.00 -2.02 -15.41
C GLN A 533 -3.09 -3.14 -16.47
N SER A 534 -3.35 -4.37 -16.03
CA SER A 534 -3.43 -5.52 -16.94
C SER A 534 -4.50 -5.30 -18.01
N GLY A 535 -4.15 -5.58 -19.26
CA GLY A 535 -5.02 -5.38 -20.43
C GLY A 535 -4.99 -3.98 -21.05
N TYR A 536 -4.24 -3.02 -20.50
CA TYR A 536 -4.09 -1.67 -21.06
C TYR A 536 -2.67 -1.38 -21.57
N THR A 537 -2.58 -0.49 -22.56
CA THR A 537 -1.34 -0.07 -23.23
C THR A 537 -1.46 1.38 -23.74
N GLY A 538 -0.45 1.85 -24.47
CA GLY A 538 -0.29 3.25 -24.87
C GLY A 538 0.50 4.05 -23.84
N GLU A 539 1.09 5.19 -24.25
CA GLU A 539 1.96 6.01 -23.39
C GLU A 539 1.26 6.56 -22.15
N LYS A 540 -0.08 6.62 -22.16
CA LYS A 540 -0.92 7.04 -21.03
C LYS A 540 -1.78 5.92 -20.48
N CYS A 541 -1.58 4.65 -20.87
CA CYS A 541 -2.46 3.55 -20.51
C CYS A 541 -3.93 3.83 -20.88
N ASP A 542 -4.11 4.40 -22.08
CA ASP A 542 -5.35 4.94 -22.63
C ASP A 542 -5.92 4.06 -23.76
N GLN A 543 -5.27 2.93 -24.05
CA GLN A 543 -5.66 1.98 -25.10
C GLN A 543 -5.87 0.59 -24.49
N VAL A 544 -6.94 -0.11 -24.90
CA VAL A 544 -7.13 -1.52 -24.55
C VAL A 544 -6.29 -2.39 -25.49
N ILE A 545 -5.54 -3.35 -24.94
CA ILE A 545 -4.76 -4.30 -25.74
C ILE A 545 -5.70 -5.13 -26.62
N ALA A 546 -5.34 -5.30 -27.89
CA ALA A 546 -6.25 -5.73 -28.95
C ALA A 546 -6.91 -7.12 -28.77
N ASP A 547 -6.40 -7.96 -27.86
CA ASP A 547 -6.89 -9.30 -27.54
C ASP A 547 -6.99 -9.53 -26.01
N ALA A 548 -6.98 -8.46 -25.20
CA ALA A 548 -7.00 -8.58 -23.75
C ALA A 548 -8.41 -8.72 -23.17
N LYS A 549 -8.47 -9.47 -22.07
CA LYS A 549 -9.58 -9.53 -21.13
C LYS A 549 -9.42 -8.41 -20.08
N ILE A 550 -10.40 -7.52 -19.98
CA ILE A 550 -10.44 -6.45 -18.96
C ILE A 550 -11.68 -6.61 -18.07
N LYS A 551 -11.55 -6.24 -16.80
CA LYS A 551 -12.53 -6.54 -15.74
C LYS A 551 -12.72 -5.38 -14.77
N CYS A 552 -13.93 -5.23 -14.25
CA CYS A 552 -14.27 -4.47 -13.05
C CYS A 552 -14.95 -5.41 -12.05
N SER A 553 -14.36 -5.60 -10.87
CA SER A 553 -14.98 -6.32 -9.74
C SER A 553 -15.23 -5.42 -8.53
N PHE A 554 -14.94 -4.12 -8.61
CA PHE A 554 -15.18 -3.07 -7.59
C PHE A 554 -14.49 -3.26 -6.20
N GLU A 555 -13.96 -4.45 -5.89
CA GLU A 555 -13.23 -4.82 -4.68
C GLU A 555 -11.97 -3.99 -4.40
N ARG A 556 -11.23 -3.60 -5.46
CA ARG A 556 -9.92 -2.96 -5.37
C ARG A 556 -9.92 -1.52 -5.88
N LEU A 557 -8.82 -0.81 -5.64
CA LEU A 557 -8.56 0.55 -6.16
C LEU A 557 -8.28 0.58 -7.68
N GLU A 558 -8.83 -0.36 -8.42
CA GLU A 558 -8.71 -0.47 -9.88
C GLU A 558 -9.83 0.38 -10.50
N LYS A 559 -9.44 1.32 -11.38
CA LYS A 559 -10.40 2.20 -12.04
C LYS A 559 -11.14 1.37 -13.10
N CYS A 560 -12.46 1.33 -13.02
CA CYS A 560 -13.25 0.59 -14.00
C CYS A 560 -13.15 1.22 -15.40
N PHE A 561 -13.26 0.40 -16.45
CA PHE A 561 -13.29 0.91 -17.83
C PHE A 561 -14.60 1.65 -18.14
N PHE A 562 -15.67 1.35 -17.40
CA PHE A 562 -16.86 2.18 -17.29
C PHE A 562 -16.67 3.28 -16.22
N ASP A 563 -17.17 4.48 -16.51
CA ASP A 563 -17.28 5.63 -15.59
C ASP A 563 -18.62 6.32 -15.88
N ASN A 564 -19.11 7.19 -14.99
CA ASN A 564 -20.35 7.93 -15.23
C ASN A 564 -20.19 8.92 -16.40
N VAL A 565 -21.28 9.17 -17.14
CA VAL A 565 -21.27 10.19 -18.20
C VAL A 565 -21.24 11.61 -17.60
N LYS A 566 -20.90 12.60 -18.42
CA LYS A 566 -20.83 14.01 -17.97
C LYS A 566 -22.12 14.78 -18.25
N GLU A 567 -22.89 14.32 -19.23
CA GLU A 567 -24.13 14.91 -19.75
C GLU A 567 -24.97 13.78 -20.38
N GLY A 568 -26.28 13.80 -20.21
CA GLY A 568 -27.22 12.85 -20.85
C GLY A 568 -28.26 12.22 -19.90
N ASP A 569 -28.01 12.31 -18.60
CA ASP A 569 -28.77 11.65 -17.53
C ASP A 569 -29.09 12.60 -16.36
N GLN A 570 -29.64 12.04 -15.27
CA GLN A 570 -30.22 12.80 -14.15
C GLN A 570 -29.61 12.43 -12.78
N PHE A 571 -28.95 11.28 -12.66
CA PHE A 571 -28.22 10.85 -11.47
C PHE A 571 -27.10 9.87 -11.81
N GLU A 572 -26.19 9.68 -10.86
CA GLU A 572 -24.94 8.93 -11.03
C GLU A 572 -25.12 7.48 -10.56
N TRP A 573 -24.37 6.53 -11.12
CA TRP A 573 -24.14 5.23 -10.48
C TRP A 573 -23.13 5.38 -9.33
N GLY A 574 -23.43 4.76 -8.18
CA GLY A 574 -22.62 4.80 -6.95
C GLY A 574 -22.10 3.42 -6.51
N PRO A 575 -21.08 3.37 -5.64
CA PRO A 575 -20.55 2.11 -5.10
C PRO A 575 -21.46 1.56 -4.00
N GLY A 576 -21.86 0.30 -4.11
CA GLY A 576 -22.51 -0.46 -3.05
C GLY A 576 -21.49 -1.16 -2.14
N PHE A 577 -21.86 -1.42 -0.89
CA PHE A 577 -21.06 -2.22 0.05
C PHE A 577 -21.98 -3.15 0.83
N LYS A 578 -21.91 -4.44 0.51
CA LYS A 578 -22.83 -5.52 0.93
C LYS A 578 -24.28 -5.31 0.45
N HIS A 579 -24.96 -4.24 0.83
CA HIS A 579 -26.33 -3.93 0.37
C HIS A 579 -26.43 -2.53 -0.25
N THR A 580 -27.59 -2.21 -0.86
CA THR A 580 -27.95 -0.85 -1.29
C THR A 580 -28.50 -0.02 -0.14
N ILE A 581 -28.71 1.29 -0.35
CA ILE A 581 -29.07 2.22 0.74
C ILE A 581 -30.57 2.16 1.04
N SER A 582 -31.43 1.96 0.02
CA SER A 582 -32.86 1.68 0.23
C SER A 582 -33.12 0.26 0.76
N ILE A 583 -33.97 0.15 1.79
CA ILE A 583 -34.27 -1.11 2.47
C ILE A 583 -35.37 -1.89 1.74
N GLY A 584 -35.10 -3.16 1.42
CA GLY A 584 -36.05 -4.05 0.72
C GLY A 584 -36.02 -3.91 -0.80
N THR A 585 -34.92 -3.38 -1.34
CA THR A 585 -34.61 -3.20 -2.75
C THR A 585 -33.16 -3.62 -2.98
N GLY A 586 -32.78 -3.89 -4.22
CA GLY A 586 -31.41 -4.29 -4.56
C GLY A 586 -30.96 -5.65 -3.98
N PRO A 587 -29.66 -5.97 -4.09
CA PRO A 587 -29.06 -7.18 -3.52
C PRO A 587 -28.70 -7.00 -2.03
N GLU A 588 -28.77 -8.10 -1.25
CA GLU A 588 -28.41 -8.11 0.18
C GLU A 588 -26.89 -8.32 0.43
N GLU A 589 -26.19 -8.91 -0.53
CA GLU A 589 -24.72 -9.09 -0.56
C GLU A 589 -24.15 -8.75 -1.96
N ALA A 590 -22.83 -8.56 -2.08
CA ALA A 590 -22.18 -8.39 -3.39
C ALA A 590 -22.17 -9.71 -4.18
N PHE A 591 -22.12 -9.68 -5.52
CA PHE A 591 -22.04 -10.92 -6.30
C PHE A 591 -20.68 -11.62 -6.09
N ARG A 592 -19.61 -10.85 -5.88
CA ARG A 592 -18.32 -11.41 -5.47
C ARG A 592 -17.49 -10.45 -4.61
N GLY A 593 -17.49 -10.69 -3.30
CA GLY A 593 -16.63 -9.97 -2.34
C GLY A 593 -17.47 -9.10 -1.41
N GLU A 594 -17.11 -7.83 -1.24
CA GLU A 594 -17.88 -6.89 -0.42
C GLU A 594 -18.50 -5.71 -1.19
N ARG A 595 -18.17 -5.49 -2.47
CA ARG A 595 -18.51 -4.28 -3.25
C ARG A 595 -19.13 -4.58 -4.60
N PHE A 596 -19.93 -3.64 -5.07
CA PHE A 596 -20.52 -3.62 -6.41
C PHE A 596 -20.82 -2.16 -6.83
N LEU A 597 -21.46 -1.97 -7.99
CA LEU A 597 -21.95 -0.67 -8.44
C LEU A 597 -23.47 -0.70 -8.55
N PHE A 598 -24.18 0.36 -8.15
CA PHE A 598 -25.64 0.44 -8.27
C PHE A 598 -26.15 1.84 -8.61
N ALA A 599 -27.38 1.88 -9.13
CA ALA A 599 -28.15 3.09 -9.37
C ALA A 599 -29.29 3.16 -8.34
N GLU A 600 -29.16 4.12 -7.42
CA GLU A 600 -30.10 4.43 -6.34
C GLU A 600 -31.35 5.13 -6.89
N MET A 601 -32.51 4.46 -6.88
CA MET A 601 -33.74 4.97 -7.51
C MET A 601 -34.65 5.74 -6.54
N SER A 602 -34.31 5.87 -5.25
CA SER A 602 -35.16 6.54 -4.27
C SER A 602 -35.07 8.09 -4.34
N LEU A 603 -35.67 8.78 -3.37
CA LEU A 603 -35.76 10.25 -3.40
C LEU A 603 -34.36 10.90 -3.48
N PRO A 604 -34.15 11.91 -4.34
CA PRO A 604 -35.15 12.76 -4.99
C PRO A 604 -35.57 12.34 -6.41
N ARG A 605 -35.34 11.09 -6.86
CA ARG A 605 -35.67 10.67 -8.23
C ARG A 605 -37.16 10.87 -8.56
N VAL A 606 -37.44 11.15 -9.84
CA VAL A 606 -38.79 11.11 -10.43
C VAL A 606 -38.90 9.99 -11.48
N PRO A 607 -40.12 9.50 -11.80
CA PRO A 607 -40.30 8.43 -12.77
C PRO A 607 -39.79 8.80 -14.17
N GLY A 608 -38.91 7.97 -14.73
CA GLY A 608 -38.27 8.19 -16.03
C GLY A 608 -36.90 8.89 -15.99
N ASP A 609 -36.42 9.31 -14.81
CA ASP A 609 -35.01 9.68 -14.59
C ASP A 609 -34.08 8.53 -14.98
N LYS A 610 -32.86 8.87 -15.42
CA LYS A 610 -31.82 7.93 -15.84
C LYS A 610 -30.50 8.11 -15.11
N ALA A 611 -29.74 7.02 -15.03
CA ALA A 611 -28.32 7.00 -14.68
C ALA A 611 -27.53 6.22 -15.73
N ILE A 612 -26.43 6.79 -16.25
CA ILE A 612 -25.66 6.21 -17.36
C ILE A 612 -24.17 6.12 -17.04
N ILE A 613 -23.65 4.89 -17.01
CA ILE A 613 -22.21 4.62 -17.11
C ILE A 613 -21.83 4.24 -18.54
N GLN A 614 -20.63 4.64 -18.96
CA GLN A 614 -20.10 4.38 -20.29
C GLN A 614 -18.60 4.09 -20.27
N THR A 615 -18.14 3.26 -21.21
CA THR A 615 -16.71 3.01 -21.45
C THR A 615 -15.96 4.32 -21.76
N THR A 616 -14.94 4.68 -20.98
CA THR A 616 -14.24 5.98 -21.14
C THR A 616 -13.20 5.97 -22.27
N VAL A 617 -12.63 4.80 -22.54
CA VAL A 617 -11.77 4.52 -23.71
C VAL A 617 -12.54 3.66 -24.71
N PRO A 618 -12.34 3.83 -26.03
CA PRO A 618 -12.95 2.95 -27.02
C PRO A 618 -12.44 1.51 -26.86
N LEU A 619 -13.36 0.55 -26.96
CA LEU A 619 -12.99 -0.87 -27.00
C LEU A 619 -12.37 -1.22 -28.38
N PRO A 620 -11.58 -2.31 -28.47
CA PRO A 620 -10.99 -2.74 -29.74
C PRO A 620 -12.06 -2.94 -30.82
N ALA A 621 -11.76 -2.51 -32.05
CA ALA A 621 -12.64 -2.71 -33.20
C ALA A 621 -12.58 -4.17 -33.69
N LYS A 622 -13.14 -5.07 -32.88
CA LYS A 622 -13.31 -6.51 -33.11
C LYS A 622 -14.67 -6.94 -32.55
N ALA A 623 -15.20 -8.07 -33.00
CA ALA A 623 -16.32 -8.72 -32.32
C ALA A 623 -15.88 -9.22 -30.92
N GLY A 624 -16.76 -9.07 -29.93
CA GLY A 624 -16.43 -9.35 -28.53
C GLY A 624 -17.62 -9.83 -27.70
N CYS A 625 -17.34 -10.13 -26.44
CA CYS A 625 -18.31 -10.51 -25.44
C CYS A 625 -18.20 -9.58 -24.23
N LEU A 626 -19.33 -8.96 -23.84
CA LEU A 626 -19.45 -8.37 -22.51
C LEU A 626 -20.20 -9.35 -21.60
N SER A 627 -19.63 -9.67 -20.44
CA SER A 627 -20.32 -10.43 -19.39
C SER A 627 -20.35 -9.65 -18.08
N PHE A 628 -21.46 -9.72 -17.36
CA PHE A 628 -21.65 -8.99 -16.10
C PHE A 628 -22.67 -9.71 -15.23
N ALA A 629 -22.56 -9.55 -13.92
CA ALA A 629 -23.64 -9.80 -12.98
C ALA A 629 -24.51 -8.55 -12.85
N TYR A 630 -25.80 -8.75 -12.58
CA TYR A 630 -26.76 -7.68 -12.34
C TYR A 630 -27.81 -8.12 -11.32
N ASN A 631 -28.31 -7.15 -10.55
CA ASN A 631 -29.49 -7.31 -9.71
C ASN A 631 -30.52 -6.23 -10.07
N MET A 632 -31.80 -6.57 -9.97
CA MET A 632 -32.93 -5.72 -10.32
C MET A 632 -34.10 -6.01 -9.38
N PHE A 633 -33.89 -5.79 -8.07
CA PHE A 633 -34.87 -6.10 -7.04
C PHE A 633 -35.64 -4.87 -6.52
N GLY A 634 -36.94 -5.05 -6.32
CA GLY A 634 -37.85 -4.06 -5.75
C GLY A 634 -39.25 -4.12 -6.36
N ARG A 635 -40.20 -3.40 -5.79
CA ARG A 635 -41.61 -3.42 -6.20
C ARG A 635 -41.87 -2.75 -7.55
N ASN A 636 -41.12 -1.68 -7.88
CA ASN A 636 -41.37 -0.86 -9.08
C ASN A 636 -40.15 -0.70 -9.99
N VAL A 637 -39.25 -1.69 -10.04
CA VAL A 637 -38.05 -1.66 -10.90
C VAL A 637 -38.48 -1.49 -12.37
N ASN A 638 -38.11 -0.37 -13.00
CA ASN A 638 -38.45 -0.13 -14.40
C ASN A 638 -37.51 -0.89 -15.33
N LYS A 639 -36.36 -0.32 -15.73
CA LYS A 639 -35.59 -0.87 -16.86
C LYS A 639 -34.08 -0.68 -16.73
N LEU A 640 -33.33 -1.74 -17.05
CA LEU A 640 -31.89 -1.68 -17.34
C LEU A 640 -31.65 -1.99 -18.83
N THR A 641 -30.80 -1.21 -19.48
CA THR A 641 -30.48 -1.36 -20.91
C THR A 641 -28.98 -1.20 -21.16
N LEU A 642 -28.38 -2.17 -21.83
CA LEU A 642 -27.02 -2.09 -22.38
C LEU A 642 -27.10 -1.70 -23.87
N TYR A 643 -26.39 -0.65 -24.24
CA TYR A 643 -26.28 -0.17 -25.61
C TYR A 643 -24.82 -0.20 -26.10
N ALA A 644 -24.66 -0.25 -27.42
CA ALA A 644 -23.43 0.09 -28.12
C ALA A 644 -23.60 1.37 -28.95
N GLU A 645 -22.53 2.15 -29.05
CA GLU A 645 -22.37 3.28 -29.97
C GLU A 645 -21.02 3.13 -30.71
N GLY A 646 -20.90 3.71 -31.89
CA GLY A 646 -19.70 3.64 -32.73
C GLY A 646 -19.46 4.91 -33.52
N THR A 647 -18.30 5.00 -34.15
CA THR A 647 -17.88 6.19 -34.90
C THR A 647 -18.79 6.39 -36.11
N ASN A 648 -19.70 7.37 -36.03
CA ASN A 648 -20.76 7.66 -37.01
C ASN A 648 -21.91 6.62 -37.07
N SER A 649 -22.13 5.81 -36.02
CA SER A 649 -23.30 4.90 -35.93
C SER A 649 -24.16 5.21 -34.71
N GLY A 650 -25.48 5.12 -34.84
CA GLY A 650 -26.42 5.45 -33.76
C GLY A 650 -26.43 4.46 -32.59
N LYS A 651 -26.75 4.96 -31.39
CA LYS A 651 -26.90 4.19 -30.15
C LYS A 651 -27.88 3.01 -30.36
N THR A 652 -27.36 1.79 -30.28
CA THR A 652 -28.05 0.53 -30.62
C THR A 652 -28.19 -0.34 -29.38
N THR A 653 -29.39 -0.82 -29.08
CA THR A 653 -29.64 -1.71 -27.94
C THR A 653 -29.05 -3.10 -28.16
N LEU A 654 -28.24 -3.58 -27.22
CA LEU A 654 -27.68 -4.95 -27.25
C LEU A 654 -28.42 -5.91 -26.31
N TRP A 655 -28.82 -5.43 -25.14
CA TRP A 655 -29.49 -6.23 -24.10
C TRP A 655 -30.35 -5.34 -23.22
N SER A 656 -31.45 -5.88 -22.69
CA SER A 656 -32.30 -5.15 -21.75
C SER A 656 -33.13 -6.09 -20.89
N LYS A 657 -33.45 -5.63 -19.67
CA LYS A 657 -34.41 -6.25 -18.76
C LYS A 657 -35.35 -5.17 -18.21
N GLN A 658 -36.58 -5.57 -17.90
CA GLN A 658 -37.63 -4.69 -17.41
C GLN A 658 -38.45 -5.40 -16.33
N GLY A 659 -38.90 -4.68 -15.30
CA GLY A 659 -39.56 -5.25 -14.13
C GLY A 659 -38.58 -5.87 -13.12
N ASN A 660 -39.08 -6.15 -11.92
CA ASN A 660 -38.35 -6.91 -10.89
C ASN A 660 -37.87 -8.27 -11.45
N GLN A 661 -36.61 -8.63 -11.21
CA GLN A 661 -36.00 -9.88 -11.68
C GLN A 661 -35.75 -10.91 -10.56
N GLY A 662 -36.07 -10.59 -9.30
CA GLY A 662 -35.72 -11.37 -8.11
C GLY A 662 -34.71 -10.66 -7.21
N SER A 663 -34.59 -11.12 -5.96
CA SER A 663 -33.59 -10.71 -4.97
C SER A 663 -32.18 -11.11 -5.34
N ASP A 664 -32.06 -12.18 -6.12
CA ASP A 664 -30.80 -12.88 -6.36
C ASP A 664 -29.97 -12.17 -7.44
N TRP A 665 -28.67 -12.43 -7.48
CA TRP A 665 -27.83 -11.98 -8.57
C TRP A 665 -28.02 -12.84 -9.81
N LEU A 666 -28.24 -12.19 -10.96
CA LEU A 666 -28.34 -12.82 -12.26
C LEU A 666 -27.12 -12.46 -13.10
N THR A 667 -26.74 -13.31 -14.06
CA THR A 667 -25.64 -13.02 -14.98
C THR A 667 -26.11 -12.90 -16.42
N ALA A 668 -25.41 -12.08 -17.20
CA ALA A 668 -25.63 -11.90 -18.62
C ALA A 668 -24.32 -12.06 -19.40
N LYS A 669 -24.42 -12.58 -20.63
CA LYS A 669 -23.36 -12.58 -21.64
C LYS A 669 -23.94 -12.03 -22.93
N VAL A 670 -23.37 -10.94 -23.45
CA VAL A 670 -23.94 -10.15 -24.55
C VAL A 670 -22.94 -10.02 -25.67
N LYS A 671 -23.26 -10.59 -26.84
CA LYS A 671 -22.40 -10.56 -28.02
C LYS A 671 -22.41 -9.14 -28.60
N VAL A 672 -21.22 -8.57 -28.76
CA VAL A 672 -21.01 -7.26 -29.37
C VAL A 672 -20.38 -7.45 -30.75
N GLN A 673 -20.96 -6.79 -31.75
CA GLN A 673 -20.46 -6.86 -33.13
C GLN A 673 -19.28 -5.91 -33.31
N GLU A 674 -18.40 -6.25 -34.26
CA GLU A 674 -17.28 -5.40 -34.66
C GLU A 674 -17.77 -4.00 -35.04
N THR A 675 -17.30 -2.98 -34.31
CA THR A 675 -17.77 -1.60 -34.42
C THR A 675 -16.56 -0.66 -34.26
N GLN A 676 -16.34 0.24 -35.22
CA GLN A 676 -15.19 1.15 -35.17
C GLN A 676 -15.35 2.20 -34.06
N GLY A 677 -14.42 2.25 -33.11
CA GLY A 677 -14.49 3.16 -31.97
C GLY A 677 -15.65 2.82 -31.01
N LEU A 678 -15.92 1.52 -30.85
CA LEU A 678 -16.96 0.97 -29.99
C LEU A 678 -16.96 1.59 -28.58
N LYS A 679 -18.10 2.11 -28.17
CA LYS A 679 -18.44 2.43 -26.79
C LYS A 679 -19.59 1.56 -26.32
N LEU A 680 -19.56 1.16 -25.06
CA LEU A 680 -20.70 0.49 -24.40
C LEU A 680 -21.22 1.38 -23.27
N SER A 681 -22.55 1.40 -23.08
CA SER A 681 -23.18 2.14 -21.98
C SER A 681 -24.30 1.34 -21.32
N PHE A 682 -24.32 1.27 -19.98
CA PHE A 682 -25.49 0.83 -19.22
C PHE A 682 -26.33 2.04 -18.85
N GLU A 683 -27.63 1.95 -19.09
CA GLU A 683 -28.65 2.96 -18.78
C GLU A 683 -29.69 2.29 -17.89
N ALA A 684 -29.75 2.68 -16.61
CA ALA A 684 -30.85 2.33 -15.73
C ALA A 684 -31.87 3.48 -15.72
N ILE A 685 -33.16 3.13 -15.62
CA ILE A 685 -34.29 4.05 -15.63
C ILE A 685 -35.14 3.79 -14.39
N THR A 686 -35.58 4.85 -13.72
CA THR A 686 -36.44 4.79 -12.52
C THR A 686 -37.88 4.37 -12.88
N GLY A 687 -38.57 3.80 -11.90
CA GLY A 687 -40.00 3.47 -12.02
C GLY A 687 -40.93 4.49 -11.36
N ASP A 688 -42.19 4.12 -11.22
CA ASP A 688 -43.26 5.00 -10.71
C ASP A 688 -43.19 5.23 -9.18
N SER A 689 -42.17 4.70 -8.50
CA SER A 689 -41.98 4.73 -7.05
C SER A 689 -40.52 4.46 -6.69
N TRP A 690 -40.13 4.79 -5.45
CA TRP A 690 -38.78 4.70 -4.88
C TRP A 690 -38.32 3.28 -4.54
N ASP A 691 -39.24 2.32 -4.49
CA ASP A 691 -39.01 0.94 -4.05
C ASP A 691 -38.43 0.06 -5.17
N SER A 692 -37.23 0.43 -5.66
CA SER A 692 -36.42 -0.35 -6.60
C SER A 692 -34.95 0.05 -6.59
N ASP A 693 -34.03 -0.90 -6.76
CA ASP A 693 -32.63 -0.61 -7.11
C ASP A 693 -32.20 -1.43 -8.35
N VAL A 694 -31.11 -1.01 -8.98
CA VAL A 694 -30.45 -1.75 -10.05
C VAL A 694 -28.95 -1.78 -9.79
N ALA A 695 -28.37 -2.98 -9.66
CA ALA A 695 -26.94 -3.17 -9.40
C ALA A 695 -26.22 -3.93 -10.53
N LEU A 696 -24.91 -3.77 -10.61
CA LEU A 696 -23.98 -4.37 -11.56
C LEU A 696 -22.68 -4.78 -10.83
N ASP A 697 -22.15 -5.96 -11.18
CA ASP A 697 -20.90 -6.50 -10.63
C ASP A 697 -20.17 -7.39 -11.67
N GLU A 698 -18.91 -7.74 -11.42
CA GLU A 698 -18.04 -8.61 -12.25
C GLU A 698 -17.99 -8.25 -13.76
N ILE A 699 -18.18 -6.96 -14.11
CA ILE A 699 -18.25 -6.49 -15.51
C ILE A 699 -16.93 -6.80 -16.22
N THR A 700 -17.00 -7.63 -17.26
CA THR A 700 -15.85 -8.19 -17.97
C THR A 700 -16.05 -8.04 -19.47
N TRP A 701 -15.01 -7.59 -20.18
CA TRP A 701 -14.94 -7.56 -21.64
C TRP A 701 -13.88 -8.54 -22.14
N GLU A 702 -14.24 -9.33 -23.15
CA GLU A 702 -13.38 -10.29 -23.84
C GLU A 702 -13.52 -10.11 -25.37
N VAL A 703 -12.43 -10.33 -26.11
CA VAL A 703 -12.44 -10.36 -27.57
C VAL A 703 -12.77 -11.78 -28.04
N GLY A 704 -13.68 -11.91 -29.01
CA GLY A 704 -14.21 -13.20 -29.47
C GLY A 704 -15.72 -13.37 -29.24
N PRO A 705 -16.32 -14.48 -29.70
CA PRO A 705 -17.77 -14.67 -29.65
C PRO A 705 -18.25 -15.17 -28.29
N CYS A 706 -19.27 -14.50 -27.70
CA CYS A 706 -19.95 -15.03 -26.52
C CYS A 706 -20.45 -16.46 -26.76
N GLY A 707 -20.03 -17.40 -25.91
CA GLY A 707 -20.43 -18.80 -26.03
C GLY A 707 -19.55 -19.64 -26.96
N ALA A 708 -18.46 -19.09 -27.53
CA ALA A 708 -17.27 -19.90 -27.55
C ALA A 708 -16.80 -20.08 -26.12
N ASP A 709 -16.44 -21.32 -25.78
CA ASP A 709 -15.72 -21.62 -24.57
C ASP A 709 -14.25 -21.21 -24.76
N THR A 710 -13.98 -19.91 -24.60
CA THR A 710 -12.63 -19.33 -24.50
C THR A 710 -12.15 -19.26 -23.06
N SER A 711 -12.77 -20.05 -22.16
CA SER A 711 -12.09 -20.47 -20.93
C SER A 711 -10.99 -21.48 -21.30
N ASN A 712 -9.91 -20.97 -21.86
CA ASN A 712 -8.64 -21.69 -21.90
C ASN A 712 -8.21 -22.15 -20.49
N GLU A 713 -8.78 -21.57 -19.41
CA GLU A 713 -8.61 -21.96 -18.01
C GLU A 713 -9.30 -23.28 -17.60
N CYS A 714 -9.94 -23.99 -18.52
CA CYS A 714 -10.47 -25.33 -18.27
C CYS A 714 -10.08 -26.33 -19.38
N ILE A 715 -10.11 -27.62 -19.05
CA ILE A 715 -9.78 -28.71 -19.95
C ILE A 715 -11.03 -29.10 -20.75
N LYS A 716 -10.89 -29.15 -22.07
CA LYS A 716 -11.91 -29.65 -23.01
C LYS A 716 -11.57 -31.06 -23.46
N VAL A 717 -12.59 -31.82 -23.83
CA VAL A 717 -12.41 -33.22 -24.27
C VAL A 717 -11.77 -33.25 -25.67
N GLY A 718 -10.50 -33.65 -25.73
CA GLY A 718 -9.75 -33.79 -26.99
C GLY A 718 -8.98 -32.55 -27.46
N GLU A 719 -8.92 -31.47 -26.66
CA GLU A 719 -8.12 -30.27 -26.96
C GLU A 719 -6.94 -30.11 -25.97
N GLU A 720 -5.92 -29.37 -26.39
CA GLU A 720 -4.80 -28.94 -25.53
C GLU A 720 -5.24 -27.87 -24.52
N TYR A 721 -4.84 -28.01 -23.26
CA TYR A 721 -5.05 -26.96 -22.25
C TYR A 721 -4.11 -25.76 -22.50
N LYS A 722 -4.68 -24.57 -22.72
CA LYS A 722 -3.99 -23.34 -23.13
C LYS A 722 -4.18 -22.15 -22.19
N GLY A 723 -4.56 -22.42 -20.93
CA GLY A 723 -4.84 -21.40 -19.93
C GLY A 723 -3.59 -20.82 -19.26
N THR A 724 -3.81 -20.00 -18.24
CA THR A 724 -2.82 -19.18 -17.53
C THR A 724 -2.60 -19.63 -16.08
N ARG A 725 -3.15 -20.79 -15.67
CA ARG A 725 -2.87 -21.44 -14.37
C ARG A 725 -1.36 -21.62 -14.19
N GLY A 726 -0.74 -20.81 -13.33
CA GLY A 726 0.70 -20.84 -13.03
C GLY A 726 1.05 -21.47 -11.68
N TYR A 727 0.20 -22.37 -11.18
CA TYR A 727 0.32 -23.00 -9.84
C TYR A 727 -0.16 -24.46 -9.85
N THR A 728 0.52 -25.30 -9.07
CA THR A 728 0.21 -26.73 -8.88
C THR A 728 -1.06 -26.94 -8.05
N TYR A 729 -1.57 -28.17 -7.95
CA TYR A 729 -2.71 -28.48 -7.09
C TYR A 729 -2.42 -28.28 -5.59
N LYS A 730 -1.14 -28.33 -5.20
CA LYS A 730 -0.66 -27.97 -3.86
C LYS A 730 -0.33 -26.48 -3.71
N GLY A 731 -0.68 -25.62 -4.68
CA GLY A 731 -0.41 -24.18 -4.63
C GLY A 731 1.08 -23.79 -4.80
N MET A 732 1.97 -24.73 -5.11
CA MET A 732 3.36 -24.39 -5.44
C MET A 732 3.37 -23.60 -6.75
N LYS A 733 4.17 -22.54 -6.82
CA LYS A 733 4.28 -21.74 -8.04
C LYS A 733 4.99 -22.55 -9.13
N CYS A 734 4.46 -22.52 -10.34
CA CYS A 734 5.13 -23.08 -11.50
C CYS A 734 6.36 -22.25 -11.88
N GLN A 735 7.42 -22.94 -12.30
CA GLN A 735 8.58 -22.37 -12.95
C GLN A 735 8.28 -22.07 -14.43
N ALA A 736 8.95 -21.08 -15.03
CA ALA A 736 8.76 -20.78 -16.44
C ALA A 736 9.47 -21.80 -17.33
N TRP A 737 8.82 -22.23 -18.43
CA TRP A 737 9.37 -23.23 -19.37
C TRP A 737 10.61 -22.74 -20.13
N ASN A 738 10.94 -21.45 -20.04
CA ASN A 738 12.15 -20.82 -20.56
C ASN A 738 13.23 -20.57 -19.48
N THR A 739 13.04 -21.08 -18.26
CA THR A 739 14.01 -20.97 -17.15
C THR A 739 14.44 -22.35 -16.69
N ASN A 740 15.75 -22.57 -16.48
CA ASN A 740 16.33 -23.84 -16.01
C ASN A 740 16.65 -23.85 -14.50
N THR A 741 15.97 -23.02 -13.71
CA THR A 741 16.21 -22.85 -12.27
C THR A 741 14.91 -22.64 -11.50
N PRO A 742 14.69 -23.30 -10.35
CA PRO A 742 15.58 -24.28 -9.71
C PRO A 742 15.68 -25.63 -10.43
N ASN A 743 14.73 -25.96 -11.31
CA ASN A 743 14.70 -27.24 -12.01
C ASN A 743 15.13 -27.10 -13.47
N GLU A 744 15.98 -28.00 -13.96
CA GLU A 744 16.33 -28.04 -15.37
C GLU A 744 15.09 -28.46 -16.21
N VAL A 745 14.71 -27.61 -17.18
CA VAL A 745 13.66 -27.86 -18.16
C VAL A 745 14.35 -28.34 -19.45
N PRO A 746 14.22 -29.63 -19.81
CA PRO A 746 14.95 -30.14 -20.97
C PRO A 746 14.48 -29.44 -22.26
N SER A 747 15.41 -29.24 -23.21
CA SER A 747 15.22 -28.50 -24.47
C SER A 747 14.01 -28.94 -25.32
N LYS A 748 13.53 -30.17 -25.08
CA LYS A 748 12.29 -30.72 -25.61
C LYS A 748 11.01 -29.96 -25.24
N TYR A 749 11.05 -29.03 -24.29
CA TYR A 749 9.92 -28.16 -23.93
C TYR A 749 10.03 -26.74 -24.49
N SER A 750 10.98 -26.51 -25.41
CA SER A 750 11.26 -25.20 -25.99
C SER A 750 10.08 -24.55 -26.71
N ASN A 751 9.09 -25.31 -27.20
CA ASN A 751 7.88 -24.70 -27.79
C ASN A 751 6.98 -24.02 -26.74
N LEU A 752 7.16 -24.32 -25.44
CA LEU A 752 6.48 -23.64 -24.33
C LEU A 752 7.28 -22.44 -23.80
N ALA A 753 8.43 -22.10 -24.39
CA ALA A 753 9.24 -20.97 -23.93
C ALA A 753 8.53 -19.61 -24.04
N SER A 754 7.48 -19.50 -24.87
CA SER A 754 6.55 -18.35 -24.94
C SER A 754 5.40 -18.43 -23.92
N GLU A 755 5.11 -19.61 -23.37
CA GLU A 755 3.94 -19.91 -22.54
C GLU A 755 4.16 -19.60 -21.05
N SER A 756 5.11 -18.72 -20.74
CA SER A 756 5.42 -18.25 -19.39
C SER A 756 5.68 -19.43 -18.42
N ASN A 757 5.01 -19.45 -17.27
CA ASN A 757 4.99 -20.54 -16.29
C ASN A 757 3.66 -21.30 -16.24
N TYR A 758 2.87 -21.27 -17.31
CA TYR A 758 1.52 -21.83 -17.28
C TYR A 758 1.54 -23.36 -17.40
N CYS A 759 0.67 -24.05 -16.67
CA CYS A 759 0.57 -25.52 -16.71
C CYS A 759 0.19 -26.00 -18.11
N ARG A 760 0.77 -27.11 -18.59
CA ARG A 760 0.54 -27.60 -19.96
C ARG A 760 0.37 -29.12 -19.98
N ILE A 761 -0.28 -29.64 -21.01
CA ILE A 761 -0.41 -31.07 -21.30
C ILE A 761 0.64 -31.39 -22.38
N ALA A 762 1.87 -31.65 -21.95
CA ALA A 762 2.98 -32.04 -22.82
C ALA A 762 3.13 -33.58 -22.82
N ASP A 763 4.08 -34.10 -22.04
CA ASP A 763 4.41 -35.53 -21.99
C ASP A 763 3.54 -36.35 -21.00
N GLU A 764 2.59 -35.72 -20.30
CA GLU A 764 1.87 -36.30 -19.15
C GLU A 764 0.32 -36.20 -19.29
N PRO A 765 -0.46 -37.16 -18.74
CA PRO A 765 -1.93 -37.29 -18.88
C PRO A 765 -2.83 -36.20 -18.26
N SER A 766 -2.29 -35.08 -17.79
CA SER A 766 -3.01 -33.96 -17.16
C SER A 766 -2.13 -32.70 -17.17
N PRO A 767 -2.70 -31.49 -17.01
CA PRO A 767 -1.89 -30.28 -16.89
C PRO A 767 -0.91 -30.36 -15.72
N TRP A 768 0.35 -30.04 -15.97
CA TRP A 768 1.43 -30.04 -14.99
C TRP A 768 2.42 -28.91 -15.26
N CYS A 769 3.35 -28.69 -14.34
CA CYS A 769 4.49 -27.79 -14.54
C CYS A 769 5.71 -28.22 -13.72
N TYR A 770 6.90 -27.81 -14.15
CA TYR A 770 8.05 -27.69 -13.23
C TYR A 770 7.72 -26.68 -12.13
N THR A 771 8.17 -26.90 -10.90
CA THR A 771 7.87 -25.99 -9.78
C THR A 771 9.05 -25.09 -9.43
N THR A 772 8.79 -23.96 -8.76
CA THR A 772 9.86 -23.12 -8.18
C THR A 772 10.37 -23.62 -6.82
N ASP A 773 10.01 -24.84 -6.41
CA ASP A 773 10.60 -25.53 -5.26
C ASP A 773 11.70 -26.50 -5.74
N PRO A 774 12.96 -26.37 -5.27
CA PRO A 774 14.02 -27.35 -5.54
C PRO A 774 13.73 -28.75 -4.99
N GLY A 775 12.90 -28.88 -3.95
CA GLY A 775 12.50 -30.16 -3.36
C GLY A 775 11.52 -30.95 -4.22
N THR A 776 10.72 -30.28 -5.06
CA THR A 776 9.65 -30.88 -5.86
C THR A 776 9.83 -30.51 -7.34
N ARG A 777 10.57 -31.34 -8.09
CA ARG A 777 10.98 -31.03 -9.47
C ARG A 777 9.82 -30.57 -10.37
N TRP A 778 8.71 -31.29 -10.31
CA TRP A 778 7.48 -30.99 -11.03
C TRP A 778 6.27 -31.50 -10.24
N ASP A 779 5.09 -30.94 -10.50
CA ASP A 779 3.84 -31.42 -9.90
C ASP A 779 2.64 -31.09 -10.80
N TRP A 780 1.52 -31.76 -10.54
CA TRP A 780 0.27 -31.60 -11.28
C TRP A 780 -0.41 -30.28 -10.96
N CYS A 781 -1.21 -29.75 -11.90
CA CYS A 781 -2.03 -28.58 -11.67
C CYS A 781 -3.51 -28.95 -11.54
N SER A 782 -4.20 -28.40 -10.55
CA SER A 782 -5.65 -28.52 -10.49
C SER A 782 -6.27 -27.53 -11.47
N VAL A 783 -6.88 -28.06 -12.52
CA VAL A 783 -7.53 -27.34 -13.62
C VAL A 783 -8.88 -28.03 -13.86
N PRO A 784 -10.01 -27.29 -13.84
CA PRO A 784 -11.33 -27.89 -14.02
C PRO A 784 -11.52 -28.40 -15.45
N TYR A 785 -12.43 -29.33 -15.65
CA TYR A 785 -13.01 -29.57 -16.97
C TYR A 785 -14.11 -28.53 -17.23
N CYS A 786 -14.28 -28.10 -18.47
CA CYS A 786 -15.23 -27.04 -18.82
C CYS A 786 -16.72 -27.40 -18.58
N PHE A 787 -17.00 -28.68 -18.26
CA PHE A 787 -18.31 -29.19 -17.85
C PHE A 787 -18.43 -29.49 -16.34
N ALA A 788 -17.38 -29.23 -15.54
CA ALA A 788 -17.24 -29.71 -14.16
C ALA A 788 -16.77 -28.63 -13.17
N THR A 789 -17.10 -27.36 -13.41
CA THR A 789 -16.57 -26.24 -12.61
C THR A 789 -17.14 -26.14 -11.20
N GLU A 790 -18.28 -26.75 -10.90
CA GLU A 790 -18.94 -26.70 -9.57
C GLU A 790 -19.34 -28.07 -9.02
N CYS A 791 -18.59 -29.12 -9.39
CA CYS A 791 -18.78 -30.48 -8.89
C CYS A 791 -17.44 -31.22 -8.86
N THR A 792 -17.38 -32.39 -8.22
CA THR A 792 -16.18 -33.24 -8.15
C THR A 792 -16.23 -34.42 -9.11
N LEU A 793 -15.09 -34.75 -9.73
CA LEU A 793 -14.88 -35.97 -10.51
C LEU A 793 -14.24 -37.07 -9.66
N SER A 794 -13.27 -36.77 -8.78
CA SER A 794 -12.72 -37.80 -7.88
C SER A 794 -13.70 -38.10 -6.73
N HIS A 795 -13.39 -39.10 -5.89
CA HIS A 795 -14.14 -39.36 -4.66
C HIS A 795 -13.71 -38.47 -3.49
N ASP A 796 -12.46 -37.96 -3.50
CA ASP A 796 -11.92 -37.09 -2.46
C ASP A 796 -12.02 -35.59 -2.81
N GLY A 797 -12.35 -35.23 -4.05
CA GLY A 797 -12.50 -33.84 -4.48
C GLY A 797 -11.19 -33.05 -4.56
N ARG A 798 -10.02 -33.70 -4.65
CA ARG A 798 -8.73 -32.98 -4.89
C ARG A 798 -8.66 -32.29 -6.26
N ASP A 799 -9.54 -32.68 -7.17
CA ASP A 799 -9.77 -32.05 -8.47
C ASP A 799 -10.72 -30.84 -8.40
N TYR A 800 -11.36 -30.57 -7.25
CA TYR A 800 -12.29 -29.46 -7.11
C TYR A 800 -11.57 -28.11 -7.18
N THR A 801 -11.96 -27.28 -8.14
CA THR A 801 -11.51 -25.89 -8.28
C THR A 801 -12.65 -24.87 -8.29
N GLY A 802 -13.87 -25.28 -7.93
CA GLY A 802 -15.06 -24.42 -7.97
C GLY A 802 -15.09 -23.35 -6.88
N THR A 803 -16.23 -22.68 -6.76
CA THR A 803 -16.41 -21.43 -6.02
C THR A 803 -17.28 -21.54 -4.75
N VAL A 804 -17.61 -22.75 -4.29
CA VAL A 804 -18.22 -22.94 -2.95
C VAL A 804 -17.26 -22.42 -1.87
N SER A 805 -17.72 -21.45 -1.08
CA SER A 805 -16.99 -20.80 0.02
C SER A 805 -17.70 -20.96 1.39
N HIS A 806 -18.47 -22.03 1.55
CA HIS A 806 -19.16 -22.37 2.79
C HIS A 806 -19.06 -23.88 3.06
N THR A 807 -19.10 -24.23 4.34
CA THR A 807 -19.09 -25.62 4.81
C THR A 807 -20.45 -26.28 4.64
N LYS A 808 -20.53 -27.61 4.84
CA LYS A 808 -21.79 -28.38 4.82
C LYS A 808 -22.83 -27.93 5.86
N SER A 809 -22.40 -27.20 6.90
CA SER A 809 -23.30 -26.62 7.92
C SER A 809 -23.70 -25.17 7.62
N GLY A 810 -23.20 -24.59 6.52
CA GLY A 810 -23.44 -23.21 6.11
C GLY A 810 -22.45 -22.19 6.69
N LEU A 811 -21.45 -22.61 7.47
CA LEU A 811 -20.45 -21.68 8.00
C LEU A 811 -19.56 -21.12 6.86
N PRO A 812 -19.32 -19.79 6.80
CA PRO A 812 -18.49 -19.19 5.77
C PRO A 812 -17.01 -19.55 5.97
N CYS A 813 -16.32 -19.84 4.87
CA CYS A 813 -14.91 -20.20 4.88
C CYS A 813 -13.99 -19.00 5.19
N GLN A 814 -12.97 -19.23 5.99
CA GLN A 814 -11.79 -18.37 6.16
C GLN A 814 -10.94 -18.41 4.87
N ARG A 815 -10.36 -17.26 4.47
CA ARG A 815 -9.41 -17.19 3.36
C ARG A 815 -8.13 -17.97 3.67
N TRP A 816 -7.57 -18.66 2.68
CA TRP A 816 -6.37 -19.48 2.88
C TRP A 816 -5.08 -18.68 3.10
N ASP A 817 -5.10 -17.36 2.87
CA ASP A 817 -4.03 -16.43 3.24
C ASP A 817 -4.33 -15.66 4.54
N SER A 818 -5.50 -15.87 5.16
CA SER A 818 -5.82 -15.39 6.50
C SER A 818 -5.24 -16.34 7.54
N GLN A 819 -4.81 -15.78 8.67
CA GLN A 819 -4.44 -16.53 9.88
C GLN A 819 -5.44 -16.32 11.02
N THR A 820 -6.63 -15.80 10.70
CA THR A 820 -7.71 -15.49 11.64
C THR A 820 -9.08 -15.89 11.08
N PRO A 821 -9.98 -16.49 11.90
CA PRO A 821 -9.79 -16.83 13.32
C PRO A 821 -8.78 -17.98 13.56
N HIS A 822 -8.54 -18.86 12.59
CA HIS A 822 -7.71 -20.06 12.76
C HIS A 822 -6.32 -19.91 12.15
N THR A 823 -5.27 -20.01 12.96
CA THR A 823 -3.89 -20.10 12.46
C THR A 823 -3.65 -21.46 11.79
N HIS A 824 -2.96 -21.49 10.64
CA HIS A 824 -2.72 -22.70 9.83
C HIS A 824 -1.58 -22.54 8.82
N GLU A 825 -1.01 -23.64 8.36
CA GLU A 825 0.21 -23.64 7.52
C GLU A 825 -0.05 -23.40 6.01
N TYR A 826 -1.31 -23.50 5.56
CA TYR A 826 -1.73 -23.49 4.14
C TYR A 826 -1.66 -22.12 3.40
N ASN A 827 -0.83 -21.18 3.87
CA ASN A 827 -0.68 -19.80 3.35
C ASN A 827 -0.16 -19.66 1.91
N PHE A 828 0.11 -20.79 1.23
CA PHE A 828 0.56 -20.86 -0.16
C PHE A 828 -0.60 -21.01 -1.16
N LEU A 829 -1.81 -21.31 -0.69
CA LEU A 829 -3.00 -21.29 -1.54
C LEU A 829 -3.40 -19.83 -1.85
N ASN A 830 -4.01 -19.62 -3.01
CA ASN A 830 -4.04 -18.33 -3.71
C ASN A 830 -4.50 -17.13 -2.84
N LYS A 831 -3.78 -16.00 -2.92
CA LYS A 831 -3.89 -14.82 -2.03
C LYS A 831 -5.15 -13.95 -2.20
N ASP A 832 -6.23 -14.53 -2.71
CA ASP A 832 -7.48 -13.83 -3.02
C ASP A 832 -8.74 -14.73 -2.88
N GLU A 833 -8.63 -15.95 -2.32
CA GLU A 833 -9.72 -16.94 -2.26
C GLU A 833 -9.97 -17.52 -0.85
N ASN A 834 -11.24 -17.81 -0.54
CA ASN A 834 -11.68 -18.65 0.59
C ASN A 834 -12.45 -19.91 0.15
N TYR A 835 -12.42 -20.26 -1.14
CA TYR A 835 -13.15 -21.41 -1.68
C TYR A 835 -12.67 -22.73 -1.09
N CYS A 836 -13.56 -23.71 -0.94
CA CYS A 836 -13.24 -25.04 -0.42
C CYS A 836 -12.23 -25.77 -1.32
N ARG A 837 -11.28 -26.48 -0.71
CA ARG A 837 -10.22 -27.23 -1.40
C ARG A 837 -9.93 -28.55 -0.66
N ASN A 838 -9.36 -29.54 -1.34
CA ASN A 838 -8.76 -30.70 -0.69
C ASN A 838 -7.27 -30.76 -1.06
N THR A 839 -6.41 -30.30 -0.17
CA THR A 839 -4.96 -30.18 -0.39
C THR A 839 -4.13 -31.13 0.46
N ASP A 840 -4.72 -31.68 1.52
CA ASP A 840 -4.15 -32.67 2.45
C ASP A 840 -4.48 -34.12 2.04
N GLY A 841 -5.59 -34.33 1.35
CA GLY A 841 -6.14 -35.65 1.03
C GLY A 841 -7.23 -36.12 1.98
N SER A 842 -7.95 -35.20 2.62
CA SER A 842 -9.16 -35.46 3.41
C SER A 842 -10.29 -36.13 2.61
N GLN A 843 -11.39 -36.49 3.27
CA GLN A 843 -12.51 -37.24 2.66
C GLN A 843 -13.36 -36.46 1.65
N GLY A 844 -13.12 -35.16 1.51
CA GLY A 844 -13.79 -34.24 0.59
C GLY A 844 -13.11 -32.87 0.66
N PRO A 845 -13.50 -31.89 -0.18
CA PRO A 845 -13.04 -30.52 -0.02
C PRO A 845 -13.54 -29.91 1.28
N TRP A 846 -12.72 -29.09 1.91
CA TRP A 846 -12.97 -28.48 3.20
C TRP A 846 -12.43 -27.04 3.22
N CYS A 847 -12.68 -26.33 4.30
CA CYS A 847 -12.03 -25.06 4.61
C CYS A 847 -11.90 -24.86 6.13
N TYR A 848 -10.96 -24.01 6.54
CA TYR A 848 -11.06 -23.34 7.84
C TYR A 848 -12.29 -22.44 7.81
N THR A 849 -13.02 -22.27 8.92
CA THR A 849 -14.24 -21.46 8.95
C THR A 849 -13.99 -20.09 9.59
N GLN A 850 -14.88 -19.11 9.39
CA GLN A 850 -14.82 -17.85 10.13
C GLN A 850 -15.51 -17.90 11.50
N ASP A 851 -16.09 -19.03 11.90
CA ASP A 851 -16.53 -19.29 13.27
C ASP A 851 -15.31 -19.64 14.15
N PRO A 852 -15.04 -18.90 15.24
CA PRO A 852 -13.95 -19.21 16.17
C PRO A 852 -14.07 -20.56 16.89
N ASP A 853 -15.29 -21.11 17.04
CA ASP A 853 -15.49 -22.40 17.71
C ASP A 853 -15.29 -23.59 16.74
N THR A 854 -15.72 -23.45 15.48
CA THR A 854 -15.56 -24.48 14.43
C THR A 854 -14.27 -24.27 13.61
N ARG A 855 -13.18 -24.91 14.03
CA ARG A 855 -11.84 -24.74 13.40
C ARG A 855 -11.80 -24.98 11.89
N TRP A 856 -12.41 -26.05 11.42
CA TRP A 856 -12.52 -26.39 10.00
C TRP A 856 -13.68 -27.37 9.81
N GLU A 857 -14.26 -27.41 8.61
CA GLU A 857 -15.27 -28.42 8.27
C GLU A 857 -15.21 -28.77 6.76
N LEU A 858 -15.68 -29.98 6.42
CA LEU A 858 -15.99 -30.39 5.05
C LEU A 858 -17.08 -29.50 4.44
N CYS A 859 -16.97 -29.23 3.15
CA CYS A 859 -17.99 -28.54 2.35
C CYS A 859 -18.90 -29.56 1.64
N ASP A 860 -20.19 -29.26 1.49
CA ASP A 860 -21.09 -30.11 0.71
C ASP A 860 -20.99 -29.73 -0.77
N ILE A 861 -20.35 -30.59 -1.56
CA ILE A 861 -20.07 -30.35 -2.98
C ILE A 861 -20.50 -31.59 -3.76
N PRO A 862 -21.42 -31.47 -4.73
CA PRO A 862 -21.93 -32.62 -5.47
C PRO A 862 -20.83 -33.26 -6.33
N ARG A 863 -20.96 -34.57 -6.57
CA ARG A 863 -20.20 -35.24 -7.64
C ARG A 863 -20.88 -34.98 -8.97
N CYS A 864 -20.11 -34.79 -10.03
CA CYS A 864 -20.67 -34.49 -11.36
C CYS A 864 -21.55 -35.64 -11.86
N ASP A 865 -22.62 -35.32 -12.60
CA ASP A 865 -23.62 -36.31 -13.03
C ASP A 865 -23.00 -37.51 -13.77
N LYS A 866 -23.35 -38.71 -13.31
CA LYS A 866 -22.79 -39.98 -13.80
C LYS A 866 -23.25 -40.27 -15.24
N ILE A 867 -22.48 -39.82 -16.23
CA ILE A 867 -22.49 -40.40 -17.58
C ILE A 867 -21.61 -41.66 -17.53
N PRO A 868 -22.15 -42.88 -17.69
CA PRO A 868 -21.34 -44.11 -17.71
C PRO A 868 -20.40 -44.12 -18.93
N ARG A 869 -19.10 -44.32 -18.70
CA ARG A 869 -18.10 -44.42 -19.78
C ARG A 869 -17.14 -45.58 -19.53
N ASP A 870 -17.07 -46.51 -20.49
CA ASP A 870 -16.13 -47.64 -20.50
C ASP A 870 -14.71 -47.26 -21.00
N CYS A 871 -14.44 -45.97 -21.14
CA CYS A 871 -13.21 -45.37 -21.63
C CYS A 871 -12.79 -44.15 -20.76
N LEU A 872 -11.56 -43.68 -20.95
CA LEU A 872 -10.99 -42.51 -20.27
C LEU A 872 -11.17 -41.22 -21.08
N LEU A 873 -11.75 -40.18 -20.48
CA LEU A 873 -11.63 -38.81 -20.98
C LEU A 873 -10.31 -38.18 -20.55
N THR A 874 -9.82 -38.56 -19.37
CA THR A 874 -8.63 -38.01 -18.73
C THR A 874 -7.63 -39.13 -18.51
N GLY A 875 -6.34 -38.92 -18.74
CA GLY A 875 -5.38 -40.03 -18.63
C GLY A 875 -5.16 -40.53 -17.19
N ARG A 876 -5.70 -39.84 -16.18
CA ARG A 876 -5.82 -40.35 -14.79
C ARG A 876 -7.09 -41.16 -14.55
N GLY A 877 -8.19 -40.92 -15.28
CA GLY A 877 -9.43 -41.67 -15.15
C GLY A 877 -10.16 -41.47 -13.81
N LEU A 878 -10.22 -40.24 -13.30
CA LEU A 878 -11.01 -39.88 -12.11
C LEU A 878 -12.51 -40.06 -12.38
N GLU A 879 -12.91 -39.71 -13.60
CA GLU A 879 -14.24 -39.80 -14.17
C GLU A 879 -14.65 -41.21 -14.61
N TYR A 880 -13.76 -42.21 -14.48
CA TYR A 880 -13.99 -43.55 -15.02
C TYR A 880 -15.04 -44.32 -14.20
N THR A 881 -16.20 -44.52 -14.82
CA THR A 881 -17.39 -45.17 -14.24
C THR A 881 -17.74 -46.52 -14.90
N GLY A 882 -16.96 -46.95 -15.89
CA GLY A 882 -17.19 -48.19 -16.65
C GLY A 882 -17.03 -49.49 -15.86
N ASN A 883 -17.33 -50.61 -16.51
CA ASN A 883 -17.49 -51.92 -15.87
C ASN A 883 -16.23 -52.82 -15.82
N LYS A 884 -15.04 -52.31 -16.18
CA LYS A 884 -13.83 -53.15 -16.23
C LYS A 884 -13.37 -53.53 -14.82
N ASN A 885 -13.17 -54.82 -14.57
CA ASN A 885 -12.74 -55.40 -13.28
C ASN A 885 -11.53 -56.34 -13.39
N VAL A 886 -10.62 -56.03 -14.33
CA VAL A 886 -9.38 -56.78 -14.56
C VAL A 886 -8.20 -55.82 -14.73
N THR A 887 -7.10 -56.09 -14.02
CA THR A 887 -5.88 -55.27 -14.01
C THR A 887 -5.08 -55.39 -15.31
N ALA A 888 -4.09 -54.51 -15.49
CA ALA A 888 -3.19 -54.53 -16.65
C ALA A 888 -2.34 -55.83 -16.74
N SER A 889 -2.14 -56.54 -15.63
CA SER A 889 -1.46 -57.84 -15.59
C SER A 889 -2.41 -59.04 -15.75
N GLY A 890 -3.71 -58.80 -15.94
CA GLY A 890 -4.72 -59.83 -16.15
C GLY A 890 -5.35 -60.42 -14.88
N LYS A 891 -5.12 -59.84 -13.70
CA LYS A 891 -5.73 -60.32 -12.44
C LYS A 891 -7.12 -59.74 -12.24
N THR A 892 -8.04 -60.55 -11.73
CA THR A 892 -9.40 -60.12 -11.37
C THR A 892 -9.39 -59.25 -10.12
N CYS A 893 -10.12 -58.13 -10.17
CA CYS A 893 -10.32 -57.24 -9.05
C CYS A 893 -11.17 -57.87 -7.94
N LEU A 894 -10.82 -57.59 -6.68
CA LEU A 894 -11.63 -57.84 -5.50
C LEU A 894 -12.73 -56.77 -5.37
N ASN A 895 -13.85 -57.11 -4.73
CA ASN A 895 -14.88 -56.13 -4.37
C ASN A 895 -14.29 -55.04 -3.45
N TRP A 896 -14.73 -53.80 -3.63
CA TRP A 896 -14.34 -52.70 -2.74
C TRP A 896 -14.87 -52.93 -1.32
N SER A 897 -14.03 -52.67 -0.32
CA SER A 897 -14.35 -52.88 1.10
C SER A 897 -14.77 -51.60 1.83
N GLN A 898 -14.65 -50.44 1.19
CA GLN A 898 -15.05 -49.15 1.74
C GLN A 898 -16.56 -48.93 1.58
N ASP A 899 -17.23 -48.40 2.61
CA ASP A 899 -18.68 -48.20 2.60
C ASP A 899 -19.18 -47.36 1.42
N PHE A 900 -18.46 -46.29 1.06
CA PHE A 900 -18.78 -45.40 -0.06
C PHE A 900 -18.53 -45.99 -1.46
N MET A 901 -18.01 -47.22 -1.53
CA MET A 901 -17.70 -47.94 -2.79
C MET A 901 -18.57 -49.19 -3.01
N LYS A 902 -19.48 -49.51 -2.09
CA LYS A 902 -20.28 -50.76 -2.14
C LYS A 902 -21.08 -50.92 -3.43
N ASP A 903 -21.58 -49.83 -3.99
CA ASP A 903 -22.36 -49.84 -5.23
C ASP A 903 -21.51 -49.94 -6.52
N GLU A 904 -20.18 -49.81 -6.41
CA GLU A 904 -19.22 -49.87 -7.52
C GLU A 904 -18.57 -51.26 -7.66
N ALA A 905 -19.10 -52.28 -6.97
CA ALA A 905 -18.75 -53.70 -7.06
C ALA A 905 -17.23 -53.99 -6.95
N ASN A 906 -16.63 -54.58 -7.98
CA ASN A 906 -15.18 -54.78 -8.14
C ASN A 906 -14.61 -54.00 -9.33
N TYR A 907 -15.30 -52.98 -9.83
CA TYR A 907 -14.84 -52.23 -11.00
C TYR A 907 -13.61 -51.38 -10.68
N CYS A 908 -12.70 -51.27 -11.64
CA CYS A 908 -11.54 -50.41 -11.56
C CYS A 908 -11.99 -48.95 -11.38
N ARG A 909 -11.43 -48.25 -10.41
CA ARG A 909 -11.78 -46.86 -10.07
C ARG A 909 -10.53 -46.08 -9.71
N ASN A 910 -10.59 -44.76 -9.74
CA ASN A 910 -9.51 -43.90 -9.24
C ASN A 910 -10.01 -43.08 -8.05
N ILE A 911 -10.13 -43.76 -6.90
CA ILE A 911 -10.76 -43.21 -5.69
C ILE A 911 -9.85 -42.28 -4.88
N ASP A 912 -8.55 -42.29 -5.15
CA ASP A 912 -7.49 -41.65 -4.34
C ASP A 912 -6.61 -40.71 -5.18
N SER A 913 -7.13 -40.24 -6.33
CA SER A 913 -6.47 -39.31 -7.26
C SER A 913 -5.13 -39.81 -7.85
N SER A 914 -4.93 -41.12 -7.91
CA SER A 914 -3.78 -41.82 -8.51
C SER A 914 -3.50 -41.49 -9.97
N THR A 915 -2.36 -41.96 -10.48
CA THR A 915 -1.93 -41.81 -11.88
C THR A 915 -2.85 -42.52 -12.91
N LYS A 916 -3.53 -43.62 -12.55
CA LYS A 916 -4.47 -44.39 -13.38
C LYS A 916 -5.53 -45.07 -12.51
N PRO A 917 -6.68 -45.51 -13.06
CA PRO A 917 -7.64 -46.37 -12.35
C PRO A 917 -7.01 -47.69 -11.90
N TRP A 918 -7.44 -48.19 -10.77
CA TRP A 918 -6.88 -49.37 -10.12
C TRP A 918 -7.95 -50.16 -9.37
N CYS A 919 -7.58 -51.32 -8.85
CA CYS A 919 -8.37 -52.08 -7.90
C CYS A 919 -7.47 -52.87 -6.94
N TYR A 920 -8.05 -53.45 -5.89
CA TYR A 920 -7.35 -54.43 -5.08
C TYR A 920 -7.38 -55.81 -5.75
N VAL A 921 -6.26 -56.53 -5.69
CA VAL A 921 -6.12 -57.93 -6.12
C VAL A 921 -5.58 -58.79 -4.97
N GLN A 922 -5.78 -60.10 -5.03
CA GLN A 922 -5.26 -61.01 -4.01
C GLN A 922 -3.73 -61.08 -4.07
N GLY A 923 -3.06 -60.76 -2.96
CA GLY A 923 -1.62 -60.92 -2.77
C GLY A 923 -1.28 -61.89 -1.62
N GLU A 924 0.00 -62.24 -1.53
CA GLU A 924 0.53 -63.24 -0.58
C GLU A 924 0.38 -62.86 0.90
N LYS A 925 0.25 -61.56 1.20
CA LYS A 925 0.12 -61.01 2.55
C LYS A 925 -1.17 -60.22 2.77
N GLY A 926 -2.16 -60.39 1.89
CA GLY A 926 -3.43 -59.65 1.88
C GLY A 926 -3.72 -58.97 0.55
N PRO A 927 -4.77 -58.13 0.47
CA PRO A 927 -5.10 -57.36 -0.72
C PRO A 927 -4.00 -56.37 -1.11
N VAL A 928 -3.66 -56.27 -2.39
CA VAL A 928 -2.63 -55.37 -2.93
C VAL A 928 -3.24 -54.53 -4.05
N LYS A 929 -2.90 -53.23 -4.11
CA LYS A 929 -3.33 -52.30 -5.16
C LYS A 929 -2.60 -52.58 -6.49
N GLU A 930 -3.35 -52.71 -7.58
CA GLU A 930 -2.79 -52.91 -8.93
C GLU A 930 -3.61 -52.15 -9.99
N TYR A 931 -2.92 -51.57 -10.98
CA TYR A 931 -3.51 -50.66 -11.97
C TYR A 931 -4.24 -51.40 -13.10
N CYS A 932 -5.29 -50.78 -13.63
CA CYS A 932 -6.08 -51.28 -14.75
C CYS A 932 -5.74 -50.55 -16.06
N SER A 933 -5.73 -51.29 -17.17
CA SER A 933 -5.54 -50.71 -18.51
C SER A 933 -6.90 -50.38 -19.15
N ILE A 934 -7.33 -49.13 -19.03
CA ILE A 934 -8.57 -48.60 -19.63
C ILE A 934 -8.22 -47.83 -20.92
N PRO A 935 -8.94 -48.02 -22.05
CA PRO A 935 -8.68 -47.26 -23.29
C PRO A 935 -9.16 -45.80 -23.20
N PRO A 936 -8.60 -44.85 -23.98
CA PRO A 936 -9.12 -43.49 -24.08
C PRO A 936 -10.47 -43.45 -24.83
N CYS A 937 -11.25 -42.39 -24.65
CA CYS A 937 -12.54 -42.15 -25.32
C CYS A 937 -12.43 -41.48 -26.71
N SER A 938 -11.24 -41.42 -27.29
CA SER A 938 -11.02 -40.90 -28.64
C SER A 938 -10.35 -41.98 -29.48
N ASP A 939 -10.91 -42.25 -30.66
CA ASP A 939 -10.32 -43.16 -31.65
C ASP A 939 -9.10 -42.54 -32.39
N SER A 940 -8.70 -41.32 -32.01
CA SER A 940 -7.51 -40.66 -32.55
C SER A 940 -6.24 -41.38 -32.08
N PRO A 941 -5.39 -41.90 -32.98
CA PRO A 941 -4.09 -42.47 -32.60
C PRO A 941 -3.11 -41.40 -32.06
N CYS A 942 -3.48 -40.12 -32.12
CA CYS A 942 -2.78 -38.99 -31.50
C CYS A 942 -3.34 -38.58 -30.12
N PHE A 943 -4.24 -39.35 -29.48
CA PHE A 943 -4.81 -39.00 -28.16
C PHE A 943 -4.72 -40.13 -27.11
N PRO A 944 -3.97 -39.96 -26.00
CA PRO A 944 -3.02 -38.87 -25.73
C PRO A 944 -1.88 -38.85 -26.77
N ASN A 945 -1.16 -37.72 -26.89
CA ASN A 945 -0.09 -37.59 -27.88
C ASN A 945 0.99 -38.69 -27.67
N PRO A 946 1.21 -39.61 -28.64
CA PRO A 946 2.22 -40.65 -28.53
C PRO A 946 3.64 -40.14 -28.83
N CYS A 947 3.75 -38.98 -29.47
CA CYS A 947 5.02 -38.36 -29.81
C CYS A 947 5.61 -37.69 -28.58
N LYS A 948 6.77 -38.18 -28.15
CA LYS A 948 7.51 -37.64 -27.01
C LYS A 948 8.23 -36.36 -27.41
N ASN A 949 8.80 -35.68 -26.43
CA ASN A 949 9.73 -34.58 -26.65
C ASN A 949 9.14 -33.48 -27.57
N GLN A 950 7.84 -33.20 -27.37
CA GLN A 950 7.02 -32.29 -28.16
C GLN A 950 6.98 -32.55 -29.67
N GLY A 951 7.24 -33.78 -30.11
CA GLY A 951 6.97 -34.19 -31.49
C GLY A 951 5.52 -33.92 -31.87
N GLN A 952 5.30 -33.31 -33.03
CA GLN A 952 3.95 -33.01 -33.51
C GLN A 952 3.33 -34.27 -34.13
N CYS A 953 2.29 -34.79 -33.48
CA CYS A 953 1.58 -35.96 -33.97
C CYS A 953 0.68 -35.63 -35.17
N THR A 954 0.81 -36.45 -36.21
CA THR A 954 -0.02 -36.40 -37.41
C THR A 954 -0.71 -37.73 -37.61
N VAL A 955 -2.04 -37.73 -37.79
CA VAL A 955 -2.83 -38.94 -38.00
C VAL A 955 -2.64 -39.42 -39.44
N ASN A 956 -2.14 -40.64 -39.60
CA ASN A 956 -1.92 -41.30 -40.88
C ASN A 956 -2.78 -42.56 -40.96
N GLY A 957 -4.04 -42.39 -41.38
CA GLY A 957 -5.04 -43.46 -41.41
C GLY A 957 -5.40 -43.93 -39.99
N THR A 958 -5.17 -45.21 -39.70
CA THR A 958 -5.37 -45.81 -38.37
C THR A 958 -4.08 -45.81 -37.53
N SER A 959 -3.05 -45.08 -37.96
CA SER A 959 -1.76 -44.94 -37.28
C SER A 959 -1.41 -43.46 -37.09
N TYR A 960 -0.29 -43.18 -36.43
CA TYR A 960 0.28 -41.85 -36.29
C TYR A 960 1.69 -41.77 -36.90
N SER A 961 2.16 -40.54 -37.11
CA SER A 961 3.54 -40.21 -37.42
C SER A 961 3.96 -38.94 -36.68
N CYS A 962 5.18 -38.92 -36.16
CA CYS A 962 5.70 -37.82 -35.35
C CYS A 962 6.66 -36.93 -36.15
N THR A 963 6.43 -35.62 -36.13
CA THR A 963 7.37 -34.63 -36.66
C THR A 963 8.21 -34.10 -35.50
N CYS A 964 9.51 -34.39 -35.48
CA CYS A 964 10.38 -34.04 -34.35
C CYS A 964 10.89 -32.60 -34.44
N LEU A 965 11.11 -31.98 -33.28
CA LEU A 965 11.77 -30.68 -33.15
C LEU A 965 13.29 -30.83 -33.34
N ASP A 966 13.95 -29.75 -33.73
CA ASP A 966 15.42 -29.72 -33.85
C ASP A 966 16.10 -30.15 -32.53
N GLY A 967 17.13 -30.99 -32.65
CA GLY A 967 17.74 -31.66 -31.50
C GLY A 967 17.10 -33.01 -31.14
N PHE A 968 16.00 -33.43 -31.78
CA PHE A 968 15.33 -34.71 -31.50
C PHE A 968 15.08 -35.54 -32.77
N SER A 969 15.06 -36.86 -32.60
CA SER A 969 14.85 -37.83 -33.69
C SER A 969 14.23 -39.14 -33.16
N GLY A 970 13.92 -40.09 -34.04
CA GLY A 970 13.24 -41.35 -33.68
C GLY A 970 11.79 -41.39 -34.17
N GLU A 971 11.14 -42.55 -34.07
CA GLU A 971 9.79 -42.75 -34.63
C GLU A 971 8.70 -42.05 -33.80
N ALA A 972 8.94 -41.89 -32.49
CA ALA A 972 8.17 -41.10 -31.55
C ALA A 972 8.98 -39.93 -30.95
N CYS A 973 10.01 -39.47 -31.67
CA CYS A 973 10.93 -38.38 -31.27
C CYS A 973 11.72 -38.63 -29.97
N GLU A 974 11.93 -39.89 -29.62
CA GLU A 974 12.51 -40.37 -28.37
C GLU A 974 14.04 -40.25 -28.21
N ILE A 975 14.76 -39.85 -29.27
CA ILE A 975 16.23 -39.79 -29.32
C ILE A 975 16.69 -38.33 -29.25
N GLU A 976 17.57 -38.01 -28.29
CA GLU A 976 18.05 -36.65 -28.02
C GLU A 976 19.46 -36.43 -28.59
N ASN A 977 19.70 -35.34 -29.31
CA ASN A 977 20.94 -35.01 -30.02
C ASN A 977 21.54 -33.69 -29.48
N PHE A 978 22.42 -33.78 -28.47
CA PHE A 978 22.92 -32.61 -27.72
C PHE A 978 24.28 -32.05 -28.18
N THR A 979 24.45 -30.74 -27.99
CA THR A 979 25.74 -30.02 -27.83
C THR A 979 25.59 -28.90 -26.79
N GLU A 980 26.68 -28.45 -26.17
CA GLU A 980 26.74 -27.80 -24.84
C GLU A 980 26.49 -26.27 -24.79
N GLU A 981 26.19 -25.75 -23.59
CA GLU A 981 26.14 -24.30 -23.27
C GLU A 981 27.45 -23.74 -22.64
N ALA A 982 27.78 -22.51 -23.03
CA ALA A 982 28.78 -21.55 -22.51
C ALA A 982 29.81 -21.96 -21.42
N ASP A 983 31.07 -22.09 -21.83
CA ASP A 983 32.27 -22.29 -21.00
C ASP A 983 32.91 -20.95 -20.54
N CYS A 984 32.74 -20.54 -19.27
CA CYS A 984 33.14 -19.21 -18.76
C CYS A 984 33.72 -19.17 -17.33
N LYS A 985 34.47 -18.12 -16.98
CA LYS A 985 35.01 -17.81 -15.63
C LYS A 985 34.23 -16.66 -14.95
N ARG A 986 34.26 -16.59 -13.61
CA ARG A 986 33.49 -15.63 -12.81
C ARG A 986 34.35 -14.60 -12.10
N THR A 987 35.59 -14.92 -11.70
CA THR A 987 36.55 -13.94 -11.17
C THR A 987 37.55 -13.51 -12.24
N LYS A 988 38.17 -12.34 -12.02
CA LYS A 988 39.24 -11.79 -12.87
C LYS A 988 40.35 -12.81 -13.14
N THR A 989 40.81 -13.49 -12.08
CA THR A 989 41.84 -14.55 -12.12
C THR A 989 41.32 -15.92 -12.57
N GLY A 990 40.02 -16.21 -12.39
CA GLY A 990 39.44 -17.52 -12.73
C GLY A 990 39.93 -18.69 -11.87
N ARG A 991 40.27 -18.49 -10.58
CA ARG A 991 40.68 -19.62 -9.70
C ARG A 991 39.57 -20.65 -9.49
N GLU A 992 38.32 -20.20 -9.58
CA GLU A 992 37.09 -20.99 -9.50
C GLU A 992 36.69 -21.69 -10.81
N TYR A 993 37.45 -21.49 -11.90
CA TYR A 993 37.11 -22.00 -13.21
C TYR A 993 37.29 -23.52 -13.31
N VAL A 994 36.17 -24.22 -13.55
CA VAL A 994 36.08 -25.70 -13.62
C VAL A 994 35.61 -26.23 -14.98
N GLY A 995 35.48 -25.38 -16.01
CA GLY A 995 35.00 -25.77 -17.34
C GLY A 995 35.98 -26.64 -18.15
N THR A 996 35.63 -26.91 -19.41
CA THR A 996 36.24 -27.94 -20.27
C THR A 996 37.24 -27.41 -21.32
N ARG A 997 37.55 -26.11 -21.34
CA ARG A 997 38.60 -25.53 -22.20
C ARG A 997 39.93 -26.27 -21.99
N ASN A 998 40.55 -26.75 -23.07
CA ASN A 998 41.89 -27.35 -23.05
C ASN A 998 42.79 -26.81 -24.18
N ILE A 999 42.57 -25.55 -24.54
CA ILE A 999 43.30 -24.81 -25.58
C ILE A 999 43.75 -23.46 -25.02
N THR A 1000 45.02 -23.14 -25.22
CA THR A 1000 45.67 -21.89 -24.79
C THR A 1000 45.25 -20.70 -25.67
N ALA A 1001 45.56 -19.48 -25.23
CA ALA A 1001 45.27 -18.24 -25.95
C ALA A 1001 45.79 -18.21 -27.41
N SER A 1002 46.94 -18.83 -27.68
CA SER A 1002 47.51 -18.92 -29.04
C SER A 1002 47.18 -20.23 -29.78
N GLY A 1003 46.23 -21.03 -29.27
CA GLY A 1003 45.73 -22.23 -29.95
C GLY A 1003 46.47 -23.53 -29.65
N ARG A 1004 47.47 -23.56 -28.76
CA ARG A 1004 48.14 -24.82 -28.36
C ARG A 1004 47.21 -25.69 -27.51
N THR A 1005 47.21 -27.00 -27.76
CA THR A 1005 46.52 -27.99 -26.94
C THR A 1005 47.25 -28.21 -25.61
N CYS A 1006 46.49 -28.20 -24.51
CA CYS A 1006 47.00 -28.44 -23.18
C CYS A 1006 47.51 -29.87 -22.98
N GLN A 1007 48.61 -30.01 -22.25
CA GLN A 1007 49.13 -31.27 -21.70
C GLN A 1007 48.22 -31.74 -20.55
N THR A 1008 47.95 -33.04 -20.48
CA THR A 1008 47.20 -33.65 -19.37
C THR A 1008 47.95 -33.50 -18.06
N TRP A 1009 47.30 -33.00 -17.00
CA TRP A 1009 47.96 -32.74 -15.72
C TRP A 1009 48.51 -34.02 -15.06
N SER A 1010 47.94 -35.19 -15.35
CA SER A 1010 48.48 -36.47 -14.88
C SER A 1010 49.74 -36.95 -15.62
N SER A 1011 50.22 -36.20 -16.63
CA SER A 1011 51.39 -36.55 -17.45
C SER A 1011 52.56 -35.59 -17.17
N ASP A 1012 53.76 -36.15 -16.95
CA ASP A 1012 55.02 -35.41 -16.83
C ASP A 1012 55.74 -35.21 -18.19
N SER A 1013 55.02 -35.32 -19.31
CA SER A 1013 55.57 -35.22 -20.67
C SER A 1013 54.66 -34.44 -21.62
N PRO A 1014 55.19 -33.50 -22.43
CA PRO A 1014 56.61 -33.12 -22.55
C PRO A 1014 57.18 -32.32 -21.37
N HIS A 1015 56.35 -31.76 -20.48
CA HIS A 1015 56.81 -30.90 -19.38
C HIS A 1015 56.52 -31.49 -18.00
N ALA A 1016 57.52 -32.11 -17.37
CA ALA A 1016 57.42 -32.61 -16.00
C ALA A 1016 57.09 -31.50 -14.99
N HIS A 1017 56.19 -31.75 -14.04
CA HIS A 1017 55.66 -30.74 -13.12
C HIS A 1017 55.08 -31.33 -11.81
N GLY A 1018 54.48 -30.49 -10.96
CA GLY A 1018 53.99 -30.88 -9.62
C GLY A 1018 52.46 -30.85 -9.42
N TYR A 1019 51.68 -30.50 -10.45
CA TYR A 1019 50.23 -30.29 -10.34
C TYR A 1019 49.38 -31.53 -10.72
N ASN A 1020 49.89 -32.73 -10.40
CA ASN A 1020 49.48 -33.97 -11.06
C ASN A 1020 48.14 -34.55 -10.58
N ASN A 1021 47.38 -33.77 -9.78
CA ASN A 1021 46.08 -34.12 -9.20
C ASN A 1021 44.91 -33.29 -9.79
N LEU A 1022 45.13 -32.57 -10.90
CA LEU A 1022 44.10 -31.80 -11.60
C LEU A 1022 43.42 -32.62 -12.72
N PRO A 1023 42.15 -32.35 -13.06
CA PRO A 1023 41.38 -33.17 -14.00
C PRO A 1023 41.79 -32.96 -15.46
N GLU A 1024 41.99 -34.07 -16.17
CA GLU A 1024 42.29 -34.16 -17.61
C GLU A 1024 43.40 -33.18 -18.07
N ASN A 1025 43.18 -32.45 -19.17
CA ASN A 1025 44.05 -31.39 -19.67
C ASN A 1025 43.36 -30.02 -19.64
N TYR A 1026 42.33 -29.83 -18.81
CA TYR A 1026 41.54 -28.60 -18.78
C TYR A 1026 42.33 -27.43 -18.17
N CYS A 1027 42.11 -26.20 -18.66
CA CYS A 1027 42.74 -25.00 -18.15
C CYS A 1027 42.34 -24.74 -16.68
N ARG A 1028 43.31 -24.52 -15.79
CA ARG A 1028 43.08 -24.30 -14.35
C ARG A 1028 44.01 -23.20 -13.83
N ASN A 1029 43.82 -22.76 -12.59
CA ASN A 1029 44.67 -21.72 -11.98
C ASN A 1029 45.06 -22.10 -10.52
N PRO A 1030 45.96 -23.08 -10.33
CA PRO A 1030 46.27 -23.65 -9.01
C PRO A 1030 47.22 -22.78 -8.18
N ASP A 1031 48.05 -21.96 -8.81
CA ASP A 1031 49.02 -21.05 -8.19
C ASP A 1031 48.42 -19.65 -7.97
N GLY A 1032 47.73 -19.11 -8.98
CA GLY A 1032 47.00 -17.84 -8.86
C GLY A 1032 47.33 -16.76 -9.87
N GLU A 1033 47.80 -17.14 -11.05
CA GLU A 1033 48.08 -16.26 -12.18
C GLU A 1033 46.85 -15.39 -12.60
N PRO A 1034 47.01 -14.36 -13.44
CA PRO A 1034 45.92 -13.48 -13.85
C PRO A 1034 44.77 -14.12 -14.66
N SER A 1035 44.88 -15.38 -15.09
CA SER A 1035 43.85 -16.15 -15.80
C SER A 1035 44.12 -17.66 -15.69
N PRO A 1036 43.13 -18.55 -15.93
CA PRO A 1036 43.40 -19.99 -16.08
C PRO A 1036 44.44 -20.27 -17.17
N TRP A 1037 45.24 -21.31 -16.98
CA TRP A 1037 46.38 -21.68 -17.81
C TRP A 1037 46.55 -23.21 -17.86
N CYS A 1038 47.47 -23.68 -18.70
CA CYS A 1038 47.89 -25.07 -18.71
C CYS A 1038 49.34 -25.24 -19.18
N TYR A 1039 49.96 -26.37 -18.85
CA TYR A 1039 51.13 -26.86 -19.58
C TYR A 1039 50.73 -27.20 -21.01
N THR A 1040 51.62 -27.01 -22.00
CA THR A 1040 51.26 -27.22 -23.41
C THR A 1040 51.92 -28.48 -23.99
N THR A 1041 51.28 -29.09 -24.98
CA THR A 1041 51.85 -30.25 -25.71
C THR A 1041 53.03 -29.90 -26.62
N ASP A 1042 53.38 -28.62 -26.77
CA ASP A 1042 54.54 -28.13 -27.53
C ASP A 1042 55.82 -28.18 -26.66
N PRO A 1043 56.83 -29.01 -26.99
CA PRO A 1043 58.08 -29.08 -26.22
C PRO A 1043 58.86 -27.77 -26.15
N ALA A 1044 58.63 -26.81 -27.06
CA ALA A 1044 59.26 -25.49 -27.04
C ALA A 1044 58.52 -24.48 -26.15
N LYS A 1045 57.28 -24.76 -25.73
CA LYS A 1045 56.44 -23.85 -24.93
C LYS A 1045 55.89 -24.55 -23.69
N ARG A 1046 56.60 -24.42 -22.56
CA ARG A 1046 56.31 -25.11 -21.30
C ARG A 1046 54.86 -24.94 -20.82
N TRP A 1047 54.39 -23.70 -20.70
CA TRP A 1047 53.02 -23.40 -20.28
C TRP A 1047 52.53 -22.10 -20.92
N GLU A 1048 51.21 -21.91 -20.93
CA GLU A 1048 50.56 -20.74 -21.51
C GLU A 1048 49.17 -20.51 -20.89
N VAL A 1049 48.72 -19.26 -20.83
CA VAL A 1049 47.37 -18.90 -20.37
C VAL A 1049 46.30 -19.31 -21.38
N CYS A 1050 45.08 -19.52 -20.90
CA CYS A 1050 43.89 -19.78 -21.69
C CYS A 1050 42.96 -18.56 -21.65
N GLU A 1051 42.40 -18.20 -22.82
CA GLU A 1051 41.35 -17.20 -22.92
C GLU A 1051 40.01 -17.85 -22.58
N ILE A 1052 39.51 -17.53 -21.37
CA ILE A 1052 38.20 -17.92 -20.86
C ILE A 1052 37.35 -16.64 -20.73
N PRO A 1053 36.13 -16.57 -21.31
CA PRO A 1053 35.27 -15.40 -21.21
C PRO A 1053 34.71 -15.23 -19.79
N ASN A 1054 34.34 -14.00 -19.42
CA ASN A 1054 33.67 -13.73 -18.15
C ASN A 1054 32.17 -14.07 -18.25
N CYS A 1055 31.61 -14.77 -17.26
CA CYS A 1055 30.18 -15.08 -17.18
C CYS A 1055 29.34 -13.81 -16.92
N VAL A 1056 28.18 -13.68 -17.56
CA VAL A 1056 27.31 -12.49 -17.47
C VAL A 1056 26.06 -12.79 -16.64
N THR A 1057 26.23 -12.91 -15.33
CA THR A 1057 25.15 -13.17 -14.36
C THR A 1057 25.36 -12.36 -13.06
N PRO A 1058 24.30 -11.85 -12.41
CA PRO A 1058 24.44 -11.05 -11.19
C PRO A 1058 24.89 -11.89 -9.97
N PRO A 1059 25.37 -11.25 -8.88
CA PRO A 1059 25.85 -11.93 -7.68
C PRO A 1059 24.78 -12.75 -6.95
N LEU A 1060 25.22 -13.80 -6.23
CA LEU A 1060 24.35 -14.67 -5.44
C LEU A 1060 24.28 -14.17 -3.98
N GLU A 1061 23.09 -13.82 -3.50
CA GLU A 1061 22.88 -13.23 -2.16
C GLU A 1061 22.65 -14.24 -1.02
N CYS A 1062 22.83 -15.53 -1.28
CA CYS A 1062 22.67 -16.60 -0.29
C CYS A 1062 23.81 -17.62 -0.35
N LEU A 1063 23.98 -18.38 0.74
CA LEU A 1063 24.94 -19.49 0.83
C LEU A 1063 24.29 -20.78 0.32
N PRO A 1064 24.65 -21.28 -0.87
CA PRO A 1064 24.06 -22.51 -1.38
C PRO A 1064 24.48 -23.70 -0.51
N ASN A 1065 23.64 -24.72 -0.39
CA ASN A 1065 23.96 -25.94 0.36
C ASN A 1065 25.25 -26.67 -0.10
N SER A 1066 25.77 -26.38 -1.30
CA SER A 1066 27.08 -26.85 -1.81
C SER A 1066 28.29 -26.07 -1.26
N ASP A 1067 28.10 -24.83 -0.79
CA ASP A 1067 29.09 -24.04 -0.06
C ASP A 1067 28.46 -23.49 1.24
N PRO A 1068 28.23 -24.37 2.24
CA PRO A 1068 27.56 -24.00 3.49
C PRO A 1068 28.40 -23.08 4.39
N LYS A 1069 29.59 -22.66 3.94
CA LYS A 1069 30.46 -21.69 4.60
C LYS A 1069 30.57 -20.36 3.83
N GLY A 1070 30.16 -20.28 2.57
CA GLY A 1070 30.32 -19.06 1.77
C GLY A 1070 31.76 -18.71 1.39
N ALA A 1071 32.63 -19.71 1.20
CA ALA A 1071 33.97 -19.51 0.62
C ALA A 1071 33.91 -18.90 -0.79
N LEU A 1072 32.82 -19.16 -1.51
CA LEU A 1072 32.45 -18.65 -2.83
C LEU A 1072 31.30 -17.64 -2.74
N TYR A 1073 31.01 -17.05 -1.57
CA TYR A 1073 30.01 -15.99 -1.45
C TYR A 1073 30.54 -14.67 -2.02
N PHE A 1074 29.88 -14.18 -3.07
CA PHE A 1074 30.23 -12.93 -3.77
C PHE A 1074 29.08 -11.91 -3.84
N GLY A 1075 28.00 -12.08 -3.06
CA GLY A 1075 26.89 -11.13 -2.95
C GLY A 1075 27.25 -9.77 -2.35
N THR A 1076 26.26 -8.91 -2.18
CA THR A 1076 26.36 -7.47 -1.88
C THR A 1076 26.00 -7.09 -0.44
N GLN A 1077 25.81 -8.05 0.46
CA GLN A 1077 25.68 -7.75 1.89
C GLN A 1077 26.95 -7.06 2.42
N ASN A 1078 26.82 -5.88 3.02
CA ASN A 1078 27.92 -5.12 3.64
C ASN A 1078 27.65 -4.65 5.08
N VAL A 1079 26.70 -5.30 5.77
CA VAL A 1079 26.40 -5.07 7.18
C VAL A 1079 26.59 -6.36 7.97
N ALA A 1080 27.32 -6.28 9.08
CA ALA A 1080 27.58 -7.40 9.98
C ALA A 1080 26.34 -7.79 10.81
N GLU A 1081 26.35 -8.98 11.44
CA GLU A 1081 25.25 -9.49 12.29
C GLU A 1081 24.89 -8.56 13.47
N SER A 1082 25.79 -7.65 13.83
CA SER A 1082 25.63 -6.66 14.88
C SER A 1082 25.12 -5.29 14.42
N GLY A 1083 24.87 -5.11 13.12
CA GLY A 1083 24.47 -3.83 12.52
C GLY A 1083 25.64 -2.87 12.22
N ASP A 1084 26.89 -3.24 12.54
CA ASP A 1084 28.08 -2.47 12.14
C ASP A 1084 28.25 -2.55 10.61
N LEU A 1085 28.46 -1.40 9.95
CA LEU A 1085 28.79 -1.34 8.52
C LEU A 1085 30.23 -1.85 8.28
N CYS A 1086 30.43 -2.61 7.21
CA CYS A 1086 31.74 -3.12 6.85
C CYS A 1086 32.70 -2.02 6.36
N GLN A 1087 33.98 -2.12 6.73
CA GLN A 1087 35.10 -1.39 6.15
C GLN A 1087 35.41 -1.96 4.75
N ARG A 1088 35.75 -1.10 3.78
CA ARG A 1088 36.23 -1.53 2.44
C ARG A 1088 37.49 -2.39 2.57
N TRP A 1089 37.59 -3.47 1.79
CA TRP A 1089 38.75 -4.35 1.86
C TRP A 1089 40.05 -3.67 1.41
N ASP A 1090 40.01 -2.68 0.53
CA ASP A 1090 41.19 -1.90 0.14
C ASP A 1090 41.54 -0.76 1.12
N SER A 1091 40.67 -0.44 2.08
CA SER A 1091 40.98 0.51 3.16
C SER A 1091 41.89 -0.12 4.20
N GLN A 1092 42.73 0.69 4.83
CA GLN A 1092 43.53 0.34 6.02
C GLN A 1092 43.11 1.17 7.26
N SER A 1093 41.95 1.84 7.20
CA SER A 1093 41.38 2.64 8.27
C SER A 1093 39.87 2.37 8.41
N PRO A 1094 39.32 2.27 9.64
CA PRO A 1094 40.03 2.40 10.93
C PRO A 1094 40.95 1.23 11.30
N HIS A 1095 40.88 0.08 10.60
CA HIS A 1095 41.69 -1.10 10.92
C HIS A 1095 42.66 -1.48 9.79
N GLU A 1096 43.96 -1.49 10.07
CA GLU A 1096 44.96 -2.05 9.14
C GLU A 1096 44.78 -3.58 9.00
N HIS A 1097 44.92 -4.13 7.79
CA HIS A 1097 44.78 -5.57 7.55
C HIS A 1097 45.33 -6.08 6.20
N ARG A 1098 45.84 -7.32 6.23
CA ARG A 1098 46.52 -8.00 5.10
C ARG A 1098 45.64 -8.44 3.92
N TYR A 1099 44.33 -8.30 3.97
CA TYR A 1099 43.39 -8.83 2.98
C TYR A 1099 42.97 -7.83 1.90
N SER A 1100 43.84 -6.86 1.57
CA SER A 1100 43.54 -5.74 0.67
C SER A 1100 43.44 -6.04 -0.82
N SER A 1101 43.57 -7.31 -1.20
CA SER A 1101 43.53 -7.79 -2.59
C SER A 1101 42.30 -8.65 -2.92
N ILE A 1102 41.23 -8.58 -2.13
CA ILE A 1102 40.11 -9.55 -2.15
C ILE A 1102 38.76 -8.94 -2.59
N GLY A 1103 38.66 -7.61 -2.71
CA GLY A 1103 37.45 -6.93 -3.20
C GLY A 1103 37.76 -5.84 -4.22
N ASP A 1104 36.91 -5.70 -5.24
CA ASP A 1104 36.98 -4.65 -6.26
C ASP A 1104 36.45 -3.31 -5.68
N GLN A 1105 37.21 -2.70 -4.76
CA GLN A 1105 36.90 -1.42 -4.08
C GLN A 1105 35.67 -1.39 -3.15
N ASP A 1106 34.95 -2.50 -2.98
CA ASP A 1106 33.75 -2.56 -2.13
C ASP A 1106 34.01 -3.03 -0.68
N ASN A 1107 32.97 -2.92 0.16
CA ASN A 1107 32.94 -3.36 1.55
C ASN A 1107 32.08 -4.62 1.79
N TYR A 1108 31.76 -5.40 0.76
CA TYR A 1108 30.91 -6.59 0.90
C TYR A 1108 31.53 -7.71 1.73
N CYS A 1109 30.71 -8.47 2.46
CA CYS A 1109 31.14 -9.58 3.31
C CYS A 1109 31.70 -10.74 2.48
N ARG A 1110 32.82 -11.35 2.93
CA ARG A 1110 33.52 -12.45 2.24
C ARG A 1110 34.01 -13.48 3.26
N ASN A 1111 34.27 -14.73 2.87
CA ASN A 1111 34.91 -15.74 3.73
C ASN A 1111 36.29 -16.17 3.16
N PRO A 1112 37.27 -15.26 3.07
CA PRO A 1112 38.55 -15.51 2.39
C PRO A 1112 39.42 -16.58 3.06
N ASP A 1113 39.13 -16.94 4.31
CA ASP A 1113 39.80 -17.95 5.11
C ASP A 1113 39.01 -19.26 5.24
N ASN A 1114 37.79 -19.34 4.69
CA ASN A 1114 36.93 -20.53 4.65
C ASN A 1114 36.71 -21.21 6.02
N ILE A 1115 36.69 -20.42 7.11
CA ILE A 1115 36.63 -20.96 8.47
C ILE A 1115 35.19 -21.29 8.86
N ARG A 1116 34.29 -20.29 8.88
CA ARG A 1116 32.96 -20.40 9.52
C ARG A 1116 31.79 -19.83 8.73
N GLY A 1117 31.96 -18.69 8.08
CA GLY A 1117 30.90 -17.94 7.39
C GLY A 1117 31.46 -16.60 6.89
N PRO A 1118 30.79 -15.89 5.96
CA PRO A 1118 31.25 -14.58 5.51
C PRO A 1118 31.31 -13.55 6.63
N TRP A 1119 32.33 -12.70 6.56
CA TRP A 1119 32.65 -11.67 7.55
C TRP A 1119 33.24 -10.45 6.86
N CYS A 1120 33.47 -9.39 7.63
CA CYS A 1120 34.18 -8.20 7.18
C CYS A 1120 34.92 -7.52 8.35
N TYR A 1121 35.92 -6.71 8.04
CA TYR A 1121 36.34 -5.64 8.96
C TYR A 1121 35.21 -4.61 9.07
N THR A 1122 35.07 -3.89 10.19
CA THR A 1122 33.97 -2.92 10.36
C THR A 1122 34.49 -1.49 10.44
N VAL A 1123 33.65 -0.50 10.10
CA VAL A 1123 33.99 0.93 10.26
C VAL A 1123 33.97 1.42 11.71
N ASN A 1124 33.61 0.54 12.66
CA ASN A 1124 33.60 0.85 14.08
C ASN A 1124 35.03 0.70 14.66
N PRO A 1125 35.67 1.78 15.17
CA PRO A 1125 37.06 1.74 15.64
C PRO A 1125 37.25 0.85 16.88
N ASP A 1126 36.22 0.64 17.69
CA ASP A 1126 36.28 -0.26 18.85
C ASP A 1126 36.10 -1.73 18.46
N LYS A 1127 35.72 -2.02 17.20
CA LYS A 1127 35.32 -3.36 16.76
C LYS A 1127 35.91 -3.76 15.40
N ARG A 1128 37.10 -4.36 15.46
CA ARG A 1128 37.93 -4.68 14.28
C ARG A 1128 37.21 -5.44 13.16
N TRP A 1129 36.42 -6.47 13.48
CA TRP A 1129 35.74 -7.30 12.47
C TRP A 1129 34.50 -7.98 13.06
N ALA A 1130 33.59 -8.43 12.20
CA ALA A 1130 32.41 -9.20 12.57
C ALA A 1130 31.91 -10.11 11.42
N TYR A 1131 31.19 -11.18 11.76
CA TYR A 1131 30.47 -12.01 10.78
C TYR A 1131 29.26 -11.28 10.19
N CYS A 1132 28.76 -11.76 9.05
CA CYS A 1132 27.57 -11.23 8.39
C CYS A 1132 26.48 -12.31 8.23
N HIS A 1133 25.22 -11.93 8.39
CA HIS A 1133 24.11 -12.87 8.29
C HIS A 1133 23.74 -13.12 6.83
N ILE A 1134 24.42 -14.08 6.20
CA ILE A 1134 24.07 -14.50 4.83
C ILE A 1134 23.06 -15.65 4.92
N PRO A 1135 21.83 -15.50 4.37
CA PRO A 1135 20.83 -16.57 4.39
C PRO A 1135 21.30 -17.76 3.55
N LYS A 1136 20.77 -18.96 3.80
CA LYS A 1136 21.06 -20.13 2.97
C LYS A 1136 20.14 -20.21 1.75
N CYS A 1137 20.67 -20.76 0.66
CA CYS A 1137 19.89 -21.40 -0.42
C CYS A 1137 19.97 -22.93 -0.24
#